data_AF-A0ABD3TFE0-F1
#
_entry.id   AF-A0ABD3TFE0-F1
#
_cell.length_a   1.000
_cell.length_b   1.000
_cell.length_c   1.000
_cell.angle_alpha   90.00
_cell.angle_beta   90.00
_cell.angle_gamma   90.00
#
_symmetry.space_group_name_H-M   'P 1'
#
loop_
_entity.id
_entity.type
_entity.pdbx_description
1 polymer ?
#
loop_
_entity_poly.entity_id
_entity_poly.type
_entity_poly.pdbx_seq_one_letter_code
_entity_poly.pdbx_strand_id
1 'polypeptide(L)'
;MDIQSLAVILRGALNPNPIERKAAEESLNQFQYAPQHLVRLLQIIVDGNCDMAVRQVASISFKNFISKNWECHEPGEQSKILQGDKEVVRQNILNFVAQVPPLLRVQLGECLKTLVHADYPEQWPTLLHWVKHNLLDQQVYGALFVLRILSRKYEFKSDEDRMPVYHIVEETFPHLLNIFNRLVQIANPSIEVADLIKLICKIFWSCIYLEVPKLLFDPNVFNAWMLLFLNILERPVPLEGQPVDPEQRKSWGWWKVKKWTVHILNRLYTRFGDLKLQNPDNKAFAQMFQKNYAGKILECHLNLLNVTRIGGYLPDRVINLILQYLSNSISRSNMYNQLRSRLDVVLFEIIFPLMCFNDNDQILWDEDPHEYVRKGYDIIEDLYSPKSAAIDFVIELVRKRGKDNLQKFLLFIVEVFKRYNEATAAYKPYRQKDGALLAIGALCDKLKQTEPYKSELEPMLVQHVFPEFSSPVGHLRAKAAWVAGQYAHVNFSDPNNFRRALHSVVAGMRDLELPVRIDSVFALRAFVEACKDLDEIRPILPQLLDEFFKLMNEVENEDLVSTLETIVDKFGEEMAPYAIGLCQNLATAFWKCMNSAEADEEGDDSGALAAVGCLRAISTILESVSSLPHLFAHIEPALLPIMHRMLTTDGQEVFEEVLEIVSYMTFYSPTISLEMWSLWPLMMEALADWAIDFFPNILVPLDNYISRSTAHFLTCKQPNYQQSLWNMISFVMGDKNLEDDDIGPAPKLIQVVFQNCRGQVDHWIEPYLRSSMERLRRTEKPHLKCLLMEVVADALYYNASLALNILQQLNVATEVFNLWFQMLQQKKRGGVRAHFKREHDKKVCCLGLTSLLPLPADQLPGEALERVFKSTLDLLIAYKDQVAEAAKEEEEEEEEDDDDGMGPLQTDDDDDSDKDMGVDAENGDEADSLKLQKLAARAKAFHPAESDDEDSDDDFSEDEEMQSPIDDIDPFVFFVDTIKALQASDPLRFQNLTHTLDLHHQALANGVAQHAEVRRVEIEKEKMAKITEAAVKAS
;
A
#
# COMPACT_ATOMS: atom_id res chain seq x y z
N MET A 1 -12.71 2.48 50.76
CA MET A 1 -12.23 3.87 50.90
C MET A 1 -13.42 4.81 50.80
N ASP A 2 -13.52 5.83 51.65
CA ASP A 2 -14.62 6.81 51.57
C ASP A 2 -14.35 7.88 50.49
N ILE A 3 -15.38 8.67 50.15
CA ILE A 3 -15.32 9.70 49.10
C ILE A 3 -14.30 10.80 49.46
N GLN A 4 -14.22 11.16 50.75
CA GLN A 4 -13.35 12.23 51.22
C GLN A 4 -11.87 11.84 51.11
N SER A 5 -11.49 10.61 51.48
CA SER A 5 -10.10 10.15 51.30
C SER A 5 -9.73 10.05 49.83
N LEU A 6 -10.65 9.58 48.97
CA LEU A 6 -10.40 9.50 47.53
C LEU A 6 -10.20 10.89 46.91
N ALA A 7 -10.98 11.89 47.32
CA ALA A 7 -10.82 13.27 46.86
C ALA A 7 -9.47 13.88 47.30
N VAL A 8 -8.96 13.52 48.49
CA VAL A 8 -7.63 13.95 48.96
C VAL A 8 -6.52 13.32 48.12
N ILE A 9 -6.62 12.03 47.80
CA ILE A 9 -5.65 11.33 46.93
C ILE A 9 -5.65 11.94 45.52
N LEU A 10 -6.84 12.18 44.94
CA LEU A 10 -6.96 12.83 43.64
C LEU A 10 -6.38 14.26 43.64
N ARG A 11 -6.49 14.99 44.75
CA ARG A 11 -5.82 16.29 44.92
C ARG A 11 -4.30 16.14 45.02
N GLY A 12 -3.81 15.08 45.67
CA GLY A 12 -2.38 14.75 45.72
C GLY A 12 -1.79 14.49 44.33
N ALA A 13 -2.56 13.88 43.43
CA ALA A 13 -2.16 13.65 42.04
C ALA A 13 -2.01 14.96 41.21
N LEU A 14 -2.54 16.08 41.72
CA LEU A 14 -2.39 17.41 41.12
C LEU A 14 -1.24 18.23 41.72
N ASN A 15 -0.49 17.67 42.67
CA ASN A 15 0.55 18.41 43.37
C ASN A 15 1.77 18.66 42.46
N PRO A 16 2.34 19.88 42.40
CA PRO A 16 3.56 20.16 41.66
C PRO A 16 4.79 19.38 42.19
N ASN A 17 4.75 18.86 43.42
CA ASN A 17 5.81 18.01 43.96
C ASN A 17 5.75 16.59 43.34
N PRO A 18 6.77 16.16 42.57
CA PRO A 18 6.75 14.88 41.88
C PRO A 18 6.71 13.67 42.82
N ILE A 19 7.23 13.79 44.04
CA ILE A 19 7.21 12.71 45.04
C ILE A 19 5.79 12.47 45.54
N GLU A 20 5.06 13.54 45.87
CA GLU A 20 3.68 13.47 46.36
C GLU A 20 2.71 13.03 45.26
N ARG A 21 2.95 13.48 44.02
CA ARG A 21 2.17 13.04 42.85
C ARG A 21 2.31 11.54 42.60
N LYS A 22 3.55 11.02 42.55
CA LYS A 22 3.80 9.57 42.35
C LYS A 22 3.19 8.74 43.47
N ALA A 23 3.31 9.17 44.73
CA ALA A 23 2.70 8.48 45.86
C ALA A 23 1.16 8.44 45.77
N ALA A 24 0.54 9.51 45.27
CA ALA A 24 -0.91 9.56 45.04
C ALA A 24 -1.34 8.65 43.88
N GLU A 25 -0.60 8.62 42.78
CA GLU A 25 -0.84 7.72 41.64
C GLU A 25 -0.69 6.23 42.03
N GLU A 26 0.35 5.88 42.78
CA GLU A 26 0.53 4.54 43.33
C GLU A 26 -0.64 4.14 44.24
N SER A 27 -1.10 5.08 45.08
CA SER A 27 -2.29 4.86 45.92
C SER A 27 -3.54 4.61 45.06
N LEU A 28 -3.78 5.40 44.01
CA LEU A 28 -4.90 5.17 43.10
C LEU A 28 -4.82 3.78 42.44
N ASN A 29 -3.64 3.36 41.99
CA ASN A 29 -3.43 2.04 41.39
C ASN A 29 -3.66 0.89 42.37
N GLN A 30 -3.38 1.06 43.66
CA GLN A 30 -3.67 0.07 44.68
C GLN A 30 -5.18 -0.07 44.95
N PHE A 31 -5.92 1.04 44.93
CA PHE A 31 -7.34 1.06 45.29
C PHE A 31 -8.32 0.94 44.12
N GLN A 32 -7.83 0.93 42.88
CA GLN A 32 -8.68 0.93 41.68
C GLN A 32 -9.63 -0.28 41.57
N TYR A 33 -9.23 -1.45 42.11
CA TYR A 33 -10.03 -2.68 42.10
C TYR A 33 -10.92 -2.86 43.35
N ALA A 34 -10.95 -1.86 44.24
CA ALA A 34 -11.80 -1.94 45.43
C ALA A 34 -13.29 -1.82 45.06
N PRO A 35 -14.20 -2.55 45.74
CA PRO A 35 -15.64 -2.41 45.51
C PRO A 35 -16.12 -0.95 45.64
N GLN A 36 -17.03 -0.54 44.75
CA GLN A 36 -17.58 0.81 44.62
C GLN A 36 -16.55 1.89 44.25
N HIS A 37 -15.31 1.56 43.91
CA HIS A 37 -14.32 2.57 43.51
C HIS A 37 -14.82 3.39 42.32
N LEU A 38 -15.30 2.72 41.28
CA LEU A 38 -15.93 3.34 40.10
C LEU A 38 -17.13 4.23 40.45
N VAL A 39 -18.01 3.75 41.33
CA VAL A 39 -19.21 4.49 41.76
C VAL A 39 -18.80 5.77 42.51
N ARG A 40 -17.77 5.71 43.36
CA ARG A 40 -17.25 6.85 44.11
C ARG A 40 -16.57 7.88 43.20
N LEU A 41 -15.81 7.42 42.19
CA LEU A 41 -15.27 8.33 41.17
C LEU A 41 -16.40 9.07 40.45
N LEU A 42 -17.46 8.36 40.04
CA LEU A 42 -18.62 8.97 39.40
C LEU A 42 -19.32 10.00 40.32
N GLN A 43 -19.44 9.71 41.62
CA GLN A 43 -19.99 10.66 42.60
C GLN A 43 -19.14 11.93 42.72
N ILE A 44 -17.81 11.81 42.76
CA ILE A 44 -16.90 12.96 42.82
C ILE A 44 -17.03 13.82 41.55
N ILE A 45 -17.11 13.20 40.36
CA ILE A 45 -17.25 13.91 39.08
C ILE A 45 -18.51 14.81 39.07
N VAL A 46 -19.60 14.34 39.67
CA VAL A 46 -20.90 15.02 39.64
C VAL A 46 -21.07 16.01 40.79
N ASP A 47 -20.36 15.82 41.91
CA ASP A 47 -20.45 16.70 43.07
C ASP A 47 -19.99 18.13 42.74
N GLY A 48 -20.96 19.04 42.66
CA GLY A 48 -20.74 20.46 42.40
C GLY A 48 -19.95 21.18 43.49
N ASN A 49 -19.80 20.58 44.68
CA ASN A 49 -19.04 21.15 45.78
C ASN A 49 -17.54 20.80 45.72
N CYS A 50 -17.16 19.82 44.90
CA CYS A 50 -15.76 19.45 44.69
C CYS A 50 -15.08 20.41 43.70
N ASP A 51 -13.79 20.68 43.93
CA ASP A 51 -12.99 21.54 43.05
C ASP A 51 -12.91 20.97 41.63
N MET A 52 -12.95 21.85 40.61
CA MET A 52 -13.01 21.45 39.19
C MET A 52 -11.79 20.60 38.80
N ALA A 53 -10.60 20.93 39.31
CA ALA A 53 -9.39 20.17 38.99
C ALA A 53 -9.50 18.73 39.54
N VAL A 54 -9.99 18.55 40.77
CA VAL A 54 -10.22 17.22 41.36
C VAL A 54 -11.26 16.43 40.57
N ARG A 55 -12.33 17.08 40.13
CA ARG A 55 -13.38 16.46 39.29
C ARG A 55 -12.83 16.04 37.93
N GLN A 56 -11.93 16.83 37.35
CA GLN A 56 -11.27 16.51 36.09
C GLN A 56 -10.38 15.29 36.22
N VAL A 57 -9.51 15.22 37.23
CA VAL A 57 -8.69 14.01 37.48
C VAL A 57 -9.56 12.80 37.73
N ALA A 58 -10.61 12.92 38.55
CA ALA A 58 -11.57 11.83 38.77
C ALA A 58 -12.18 11.33 37.45
N SER A 59 -12.55 12.23 36.54
CA SER A 59 -13.11 11.85 35.23
C SER A 59 -12.11 11.17 34.30
N ILE A 60 -10.82 11.55 34.36
CA ILE A 60 -9.75 10.92 33.59
C ILE A 60 -9.46 9.52 34.14
N SER A 61 -9.33 9.38 35.47
CA SER A 61 -9.15 8.08 36.11
C SER A 61 -10.32 7.14 35.84
N PHE A 62 -11.55 7.66 35.90
CA PHE A 62 -12.77 6.91 35.57
C PHE A 62 -12.76 6.41 34.13
N LYS A 63 -12.42 7.28 33.16
CA LYS A 63 -12.26 6.91 31.74
C LYS A 63 -11.22 5.83 31.54
N ASN A 64 -10.01 6.03 32.06
CA ASN A 64 -8.89 5.10 31.88
C ASN A 64 -9.22 3.72 32.49
N PHE A 65 -9.92 3.69 33.62
CA PHE A 65 -10.33 2.43 34.25
C PHE A 65 -11.41 1.69 33.45
N ILE A 66 -12.44 2.40 32.96
CA ILE A 66 -13.49 1.80 32.10
C ILE A 66 -12.88 1.27 30.80
N SER A 67 -12.06 2.08 30.13
CA SER A 67 -11.46 1.69 28.85
C SER A 67 -10.62 0.40 28.93
N LYS A 68 -9.99 0.13 30.08
CA LYS A 68 -9.13 -1.05 30.28
C LYS A 68 -9.85 -2.27 30.83
N ASN A 69 -10.92 -2.08 31.62
CA ASN A 69 -11.47 -3.16 32.46
C ASN A 69 -12.97 -3.43 32.20
N TRP A 70 -13.62 -2.73 31.26
CA TRP A 70 -15.05 -2.92 31.02
C TRP A 70 -15.36 -4.21 30.26
N GLU A 71 -14.62 -4.48 29.18
CA GLU A 71 -14.66 -5.73 28.41
C GLU A 71 -13.57 -6.71 28.89
N CYS A 72 -13.84 -8.02 28.80
CA CYS A 72 -12.87 -9.06 29.12
C CYS A 72 -12.33 -9.63 27.81
N HIS A 73 -11.10 -9.28 27.45
CA HIS A 73 -10.55 -9.63 26.13
C HIS A 73 -9.94 -11.04 26.07
N GLU A 74 -9.68 -11.69 27.21
CA GLU A 74 -9.10 -13.05 27.26
C GLU A 74 -10.11 -14.12 27.71
N PRO A 75 -10.22 -15.26 26.99
CA PRO A 75 -11.09 -16.37 27.39
C PRO A 75 -10.57 -17.06 28.66
N GLY A 76 -11.17 -16.72 29.82
CA GLY A 76 -10.89 -17.36 31.11
C GLY A 76 -10.61 -16.39 32.27
N GLU A 77 -10.42 -15.10 32.00
CA GLU A 77 -10.19 -14.09 33.05
C GLU A 77 -11.52 -13.70 33.75
N GLN A 78 -11.51 -13.53 35.07
CA GLN A 78 -12.68 -13.04 35.81
C GLN A 78 -12.79 -11.52 35.65
N SER A 79 -14.00 -11.01 35.36
CA SER A 79 -14.22 -9.56 35.20
C SER A 79 -13.74 -8.79 36.44
N LYS A 80 -12.83 -7.84 36.22
CA LYS A 80 -12.23 -6.98 37.25
C LYS A 80 -13.23 -5.98 37.87
N ILE A 81 -14.45 -5.89 37.32
CA ILE A 81 -15.53 -5.00 37.77
C ILE A 81 -16.73 -5.82 38.24
N LEU A 82 -17.22 -5.52 39.44
CA LEU A 82 -18.45 -6.12 39.97
C LEU A 82 -19.67 -5.75 39.12
N GLN A 83 -20.53 -6.73 38.82
CA GLN A 83 -21.74 -6.51 38.02
C GLN A 83 -22.69 -5.45 38.62
N GLY A 84 -22.79 -5.38 39.95
CA GLY A 84 -23.58 -4.35 40.62
C GLY A 84 -23.03 -2.93 40.42
N ASP A 85 -21.70 -2.77 40.35
CA ASP A 85 -21.08 -1.48 40.04
C ASP A 85 -21.31 -1.10 38.57
N LYS A 86 -21.27 -2.08 37.65
CA LYS A 86 -21.61 -1.86 36.22
C LYS A 86 -23.04 -1.34 36.05
N GLU A 87 -24.01 -1.94 36.74
CA GLU A 87 -25.41 -1.52 36.70
C GLU A 87 -25.63 -0.10 37.23
N VAL A 88 -25.00 0.25 38.35
CA VAL A 88 -25.07 1.60 38.92
C VAL A 88 -24.48 2.62 37.96
N VAL A 89 -23.35 2.31 37.31
CA VAL A 89 -22.76 3.20 36.30
C VAL A 89 -23.72 3.38 35.12
N ARG A 90 -24.26 2.29 34.54
CA ARG A 90 -25.22 2.34 33.42
C ARG A 90 -26.44 3.20 33.74
N GLN A 91 -27.04 3.05 34.92
CA GLN A 91 -28.24 3.80 35.29
C GLN A 91 -28.01 5.31 35.46
N ASN A 92 -26.82 5.69 35.95
CA ASN A 92 -26.58 7.07 36.37
C ASN A 92 -25.81 7.91 35.35
N ILE A 93 -24.93 7.30 34.54
CA ILE A 93 -24.06 8.02 33.59
C ILE A 93 -24.85 8.85 32.57
N LEU A 94 -26.00 8.35 32.11
CA LEU A 94 -26.86 9.03 31.14
C LEU A 94 -27.39 10.37 31.66
N ASN A 95 -27.83 10.39 32.93
CA ASN A 95 -28.35 11.60 33.58
C ASN A 95 -27.22 12.60 33.87
N PHE A 96 -26.04 12.11 34.25
CA PHE A 96 -24.91 12.97 34.62
C PHE A 96 -24.27 13.66 33.43
N VAL A 97 -24.17 12.99 32.28
CA VAL A 97 -23.62 13.58 31.04
C VAL A 97 -24.36 14.85 30.60
N ALA A 98 -25.67 14.91 30.86
CA ALA A 98 -26.47 16.10 30.60
C ALA A 98 -26.18 17.26 31.58
N GLN A 99 -25.81 16.95 32.83
CA GLN A 99 -25.68 17.92 33.92
C GLN A 99 -24.26 18.46 34.10
N VAL A 100 -23.23 17.73 33.68
CA VAL A 100 -21.83 18.12 33.91
C VAL A 100 -21.32 19.20 32.93
N PRO A 101 -20.32 20.02 33.31
CA PRO A 101 -19.65 20.98 32.42
C PRO A 101 -19.00 20.32 31.19
N PRO A 102 -18.76 21.08 30.09
CA PRO A 102 -18.19 20.53 28.85
C PRO A 102 -16.89 19.73 29.03
N LEU A 103 -15.96 20.20 29.86
CA LEU A 103 -14.69 19.51 30.14
C LEU A 103 -14.88 18.08 30.67
N LEU A 104 -15.80 17.91 31.62
CA LEU A 104 -16.12 16.61 32.20
C LEU A 104 -17.02 15.78 31.27
N ARG A 105 -17.89 16.44 30.52
CA ARG A 105 -18.79 15.79 29.55
C ARG A 105 -18.03 15.04 28.47
N VAL A 106 -16.93 15.59 27.98
CA VAL A 106 -16.07 14.92 26.98
C VAL A 106 -15.52 13.61 27.54
N GLN A 107 -15.01 13.62 28.79
CA GLN A 107 -14.49 12.41 29.43
C GLN A 107 -15.58 11.36 29.68
N LEU A 108 -16.75 11.77 30.19
CA LEU A 108 -17.89 10.86 30.36
C LEU A 108 -18.46 10.37 29.02
N GLY A 109 -18.33 11.16 27.96
CA GLY A 109 -18.69 10.77 26.60
C GLY A 109 -17.82 9.64 26.06
N GLU A 110 -16.51 9.69 26.30
CA GLU A 110 -15.62 8.57 25.97
C GLU A 110 -15.92 7.33 26.80
N CYS A 111 -16.27 7.49 28.09
CA CYS A 111 -16.74 6.36 28.90
C CYS A 111 -18.00 5.74 28.29
N LEU A 112 -19.01 6.57 27.99
CA LEU A 112 -20.24 6.14 27.33
C LEU A 112 -19.97 5.42 26.01
N LYS A 113 -18.99 5.89 25.23
CA LYS A 113 -18.59 5.22 23.99
C LYS A 113 -18.16 3.79 24.28
N THR A 114 -17.25 3.55 25.21
CA THR A 114 -16.84 2.18 25.63
C THR A 114 -18.05 1.36 26.08
N LEU A 115 -18.91 1.92 26.94
CA LEU A 115 -20.11 1.22 27.43
C LEU A 115 -21.06 0.81 26.30
N VAL A 116 -21.28 1.69 25.32
CA VAL A 116 -22.17 1.42 24.19
C VAL A 116 -21.59 0.39 23.24
N HIS A 117 -20.25 0.38 23.05
CA HIS A 117 -19.59 -0.63 22.22
C HIS A 117 -19.71 -2.02 22.85
N ALA A 118 -19.49 -2.12 24.16
CA ALA A 118 -19.57 -3.38 24.91
C ALA A 118 -21.00 -3.92 25.10
N ASP A 119 -21.92 -3.06 25.56
CA ASP A 119 -23.15 -3.54 26.21
C ASP A 119 -24.41 -3.41 25.32
N TYR A 120 -24.42 -2.58 24.27
CA TYR A 120 -25.62 -2.37 23.43
C TYR A 120 -25.56 -3.19 22.13
N PRO A 121 -26.61 -3.89 21.68
CA PRO A 121 -27.98 -3.83 22.18
C PRO A 121 -28.32 -4.88 23.26
N GLU A 122 -27.58 -5.99 23.38
CA GLU A 122 -28.06 -7.14 24.17
C GLU A 122 -28.08 -6.90 25.68
N GLN A 123 -27.03 -6.28 26.24
CA GLN A 123 -26.88 -6.09 27.69
C GLN A 123 -27.45 -4.75 28.19
N TRP A 124 -27.74 -3.81 27.29
CA TRP A 124 -28.31 -2.50 27.62
C TRP A 124 -29.50 -2.08 26.72
N PRO A 125 -30.59 -2.86 26.67
CA PRO A 125 -31.74 -2.58 25.80
C PRO A 125 -32.52 -1.31 26.17
N THR A 126 -32.44 -0.86 27.43
CA THR A 126 -33.16 0.32 27.94
C THR A 126 -32.58 1.66 27.44
N LEU A 127 -31.39 1.65 26.85
CA LEU A 127 -30.69 2.86 26.40
C LEU A 127 -31.50 3.65 25.37
N LEU A 128 -32.02 2.97 24.34
CA LEU A 128 -32.79 3.62 23.27
C LEU A 128 -34.10 4.20 23.80
N HIS A 129 -34.75 3.51 24.75
CA HIS A 129 -35.95 4.04 25.40
C HIS A 129 -35.65 5.32 26.19
N TRP A 130 -34.52 5.36 26.92
CA TRP A 130 -34.09 6.58 27.61
C TRP A 130 -33.84 7.73 26.64
N VAL A 131 -33.18 7.47 25.50
CA VAL A 131 -32.96 8.48 24.45
C VAL A 131 -34.28 9.00 23.91
N LYS A 132 -35.21 8.11 23.53
CA LYS A 132 -36.54 8.49 23.01
C LYS A 132 -37.31 9.37 24.00
N HIS A 133 -37.32 9.00 25.28
CA HIS A 133 -38.01 9.76 26.31
C HIS A 133 -37.40 11.17 26.48
N ASN A 134 -36.08 11.28 26.57
CA ASN A 134 -35.40 12.56 26.80
C ASN A 134 -35.33 13.47 25.56
N LEU A 135 -35.54 12.94 24.35
CA LEU A 135 -35.76 13.75 23.14
C LEU A 135 -37.09 14.53 23.19
N LEU A 136 -38.10 14.01 23.90
CA LEU A 136 -39.42 14.62 24.06
C LEU A 136 -39.50 15.58 25.26
N ASP A 137 -38.58 15.46 26.22
CA ASP A 137 -38.57 16.22 27.47
C ASP A 137 -37.51 17.35 27.46
N GLN A 138 -37.20 17.94 28.62
CA GLN A 138 -36.31 19.11 28.77
C GLN A 138 -34.80 18.82 28.53
N GLN A 139 -34.37 17.57 28.43
CA GLN A 139 -32.95 17.18 28.32
C GLN A 139 -32.47 16.88 26.89
N VAL A 140 -32.95 17.65 25.92
CA VAL A 140 -32.71 17.43 24.47
C VAL A 140 -31.21 17.33 24.12
N TYR A 141 -30.36 18.19 24.69
CA TYR A 141 -28.93 18.15 24.40
C TYR A 141 -28.27 16.83 24.84
N GLY A 142 -28.57 16.36 26.06
CA GLY A 142 -28.05 15.10 26.58
C GLY A 142 -28.50 13.91 25.75
N ALA A 143 -29.78 13.89 25.36
CA ALA A 143 -30.32 12.85 24.50
C ALA A 143 -29.66 12.82 23.11
N LEU A 144 -29.46 13.99 22.48
CA LEU A 144 -28.75 14.08 21.20
C LEU A 144 -27.28 13.65 21.31
N PHE A 145 -26.62 13.98 22.42
CA PHE A 145 -25.22 13.59 22.65
C PHE A 145 -25.08 12.06 22.77
N VAL A 146 -25.95 11.42 23.57
CA VAL A 146 -25.99 9.95 23.69
C VAL A 146 -26.37 9.30 22.37
N LEU A 147 -27.38 9.83 21.66
CA LEU A 147 -27.79 9.32 20.36
C LEU A 147 -26.67 9.42 19.33
N ARG A 148 -25.86 10.49 19.34
CA ARG A 148 -24.69 10.62 18.48
C ARG A 148 -23.66 9.52 18.74
N ILE A 149 -23.39 9.18 20.00
CA ILE A 149 -22.47 8.08 20.35
C ILE A 149 -23.04 6.75 19.86
N LEU A 150 -24.33 6.52 20.09
CA LEU A 150 -25.03 5.32 19.66
C LEU A 150 -25.02 5.14 18.13
N SER A 151 -25.35 6.18 17.37
CA SER A 151 -25.32 6.14 15.90
C SER A 151 -23.91 5.96 15.36
N ARG A 152 -22.87 6.50 16.02
CA ARG A 152 -21.48 6.38 15.58
C ARG A 152 -20.94 4.96 15.71
N LYS A 153 -21.39 4.17 16.70
CA LYS A 153 -21.00 2.75 16.86
C LYS A 153 -21.17 1.95 15.57
N TYR A 154 -22.22 2.24 14.82
CA TYR A 154 -22.59 1.50 13.61
C TYR A 154 -22.25 2.25 12.32
N GLU A 155 -21.45 3.32 12.39
CA GLU A 155 -21.09 4.13 11.21
C GLU A 155 -20.35 3.27 10.17
N PHE A 156 -19.45 2.39 10.63
CA PHE A 156 -18.56 1.55 9.80
C PHE A 156 -18.84 0.04 9.91
N LYS A 157 -20.00 -0.37 10.43
CA LYS A 157 -20.36 -1.79 10.59
C LYS A 157 -20.97 -2.35 9.30
N SER A 158 -20.68 -3.63 9.00
CA SER A 158 -21.25 -4.38 7.88
C SER A 158 -22.77 -4.48 7.97
N ASP A 159 -23.43 -4.85 6.87
CA ASP A 159 -24.89 -4.80 6.75
C ASP A 159 -25.62 -5.68 7.79
N GLU A 160 -25.05 -6.83 8.14
CA GLU A 160 -25.60 -7.75 9.16
C GLU A 160 -25.56 -7.13 10.56
N ASP A 161 -24.44 -6.50 10.92
CA ASP A 161 -24.22 -5.81 12.20
C ASP A 161 -24.96 -4.46 12.29
N ARG A 162 -25.45 -3.93 11.16
CA ARG A 162 -26.12 -2.62 11.07
C ARG A 162 -27.62 -2.70 11.40
N MET A 163 -28.20 -3.89 11.55
CA MET A 163 -29.62 -4.09 11.88
C MET A 163 -30.14 -3.23 13.05
N PRO A 164 -29.41 -3.07 14.17
CA PRO A 164 -29.85 -2.20 15.28
C PRO A 164 -30.01 -0.72 14.90
N VAL A 165 -29.29 -0.23 13.88
CA VAL A 165 -29.41 1.17 13.40
C VAL A 165 -30.77 1.44 12.81
N TYR A 166 -31.34 0.48 12.06
CA TYR A 166 -32.66 0.65 11.45
C TYR A 166 -33.73 0.90 12.52
N HIS A 167 -33.68 0.13 13.61
CA HIS A 167 -34.56 0.33 14.76
C HIS A 167 -34.31 1.68 15.46
N ILE A 168 -33.05 2.09 15.62
CA ILE A 168 -32.72 3.42 16.18
C ILE A 168 -33.32 4.53 15.30
N VAL A 169 -33.22 4.42 13.98
CA VAL A 169 -33.73 5.40 13.02
C VAL A 169 -35.25 5.49 13.09
N GLU A 170 -35.95 4.36 13.07
CA GLU A 170 -37.41 4.29 13.14
C GLU A 170 -37.97 4.98 14.39
N GLU A 171 -37.34 4.77 15.54
CA GLU A 171 -37.79 5.31 16.82
C GLU A 171 -37.41 6.78 17.04
N THR A 172 -36.28 7.25 16.48
CA THR A 172 -35.74 8.59 16.79
C THR A 172 -35.94 9.64 15.69
N PHE A 173 -35.92 9.29 14.40
CA PHE A 173 -35.95 10.27 13.31
C PHE A 173 -37.19 11.17 13.28
N PRO A 174 -38.42 10.67 13.53
CA PRO A 174 -39.60 11.54 13.60
C PRO A 174 -39.49 12.63 14.67
N HIS A 175 -38.88 12.30 15.82
CA HIS A 175 -38.63 13.22 16.91
C HIS A 175 -37.54 14.24 16.55
N LEU A 176 -36.43 13.76 15.96
CA LEU A 176 -35.34 14.62 15.48
C LEU A 176 -35.83 15.62 14.43
N LEU A 177 -36.69 15.19 13.50
CA LEU A 177 -37.25 16.05 12.46
C LEU A 177 -38.09 17.19 13.06
N ASN A 178 -38.92 16.90 14.06
CA ASN A 178 -39.73 17.92 14.76
C ASN A 178 -38.85 18.91 15.53
N ILE A 179 -37.84 18.41 16.27
CA ILE A 179 -36.87 19.27 16.97
C ILE A 179 -36.14 20.15 15.95
N PHE A 180 -35.68 19.57 14.86
CA PHE A 180 -34.93 20.28 13.83
C PHE A 180 -35.76 21.42 13.22
N ASN A 181 -37.02 21.15 12.86
CA ASN A 181 -37.94 22.15 12.34
C ASN A 181 -38.15 23.31 13.34
N ARG A 182 -38.34 23.01 14.63
CA ARG A 182 -38.48 24.04 15.67
C ARG A 182 -37.23 24.90 15.80
N LEU A 183 -36.03 24.30 15.78
CA LEU A 183 -34.76 25.01 15.90
C LEU A 183 -34.50 25.94 14.70
N VAL A 184 -34.85 25.50 13.50
CA VAL A 184 -34.67 26.28 12.26
C VAL A 184 -35.58 27.52 12.23
N GLN A 185 -36.78 27.45 12.81
CA GLN A 185 -37.74 28.56 12.85
C GLN A 185 -37.38 29.69 13.83
N ILE A 186 -36.35 29.52 14.67
CA ILE A 186 -35.91 30.54 15.62
C ILE A 186 -35.26 31.71 14.85
N ALA A 187 -35.84 32.91 14.96
CA ALA A 187 -35.39 34.10 14.22
C ALA A 187 -33.96 34.54 14.62
N ASN A 188 -33.69 34.65 15.94
CA ASN A 188 -32.38 35.02 16.49
C ASN A 188 -31.79 33.88 17.34
N PRO A 189 -31.14 32.88 16.71
CA PRO A 189 -30.72 31.67 17.40
C PRO A 189 -29.35 31.87 18.06
N SER A 190 -29.19 31.38 19.29
CA SER A 190 -27.92 31.36 20.00
C SER A 190 -26.95 30.34 19.39
N ILE A 191 -25.68 30.37 19.81
CA ILE A 191 -24.67 29.39 19.40
C ILE A 191 -25.07 27.96 19.86
N GLU A 192 -25.76 27.83 20.99
CA GLU A 192 -26.26 26.56 21.51
C GLU A 192 -27.24 25.89 20.53
N VAL A 193 -28.08 26.68 19.83
CA VAL A 193 -28.97 26.17 18.78
C VAL A 193 -28.16 25.59 17.62
N ALA A 194 -27.06 26.24 17.24
CA ALA A 194 -26.16 25.72 16.21
C ALA A 194 -25.53 24.38 16.63
N ASP A 195 -25.17 24.23 17.91
CA ASP A 195 -24.63 22.99 18.44
C ASP A 195 -25.64 21.84 18.43
N LEU A 196 -26.91 22.11 18.75
CA LEU A 196 -28.00 21.14 18.64
C LEU A 196 -28.24 20.71 17.19
N ILE A 197 -28.33 21.67 16.26
CA ILE A 197 -28.49 21.37 14.82
C ILE A 197 -27.31 20.55 14.31
N LYS A 198 -26.08 20.94 14.69
CA LYS A 198 -24.85 20.22 14.33
C LYS A 198 -24.90 18.76 14.81
N LEU A 199 -25.38 18.51 16.04
CA LEU A 199 -25.56 17.14 16.54
C LEU A 199 -26.58 16.37 15.72
N ILE A 200 -27.72 16.99 15.37
CA ILE A 200 -28.75 16.37 14.51
C ILE A 200 -28.17 16.00 13.14
N CYS A 201 -27.46 16.92 12.49
CA CYS A 201 -26.79 16.66 11.20
C CYS A 201 -25.79 15.50 11.32
N LYS A 202 -24.98 15.47 12.38
CA LYS A 202 -24.04 14.37 12.63
C LYS A 202 -24.74 13.04 12.87
N ILE A 203 -25.84 13.01 13.63
CA ILE A 203 -26.63 11.78 13.84
C ILE A 203 -27.16 11.27 12.48
N PHE A 204 -27.76 12.17 11.69
CA PHE A 204 -28.23 11.84 10.35
C PHE A 204 -27.10 11.24 9.50
N TRP A 205 -25.92 11.88 9.48
CA TRP A 205 -24.73 11.42 8.78
C TRP A 205 -24.34 9.97 9.13
N SER A 206 -24.15 9.65 10.42
CA SER A 206 -23.72 8.28 10.80
C SER A 206 -24.76 7.24 10.40
N CYS A 207 -26.05 7.56 10.53
CA CYS A 207 -27.12 6.63 10.14
C CYS A 207 -27.17 6.37 8.63
N ILE A 208 -26.72 7.31 7.79
CA ILE A 208 -26.71 7.16 6.32
C ILE A 208 -25.32 6.85 5.72
N TYR A 209 -24.28 6.64 6.53
CA TYR A 209 -22.89 6.64 6.04
C TYR A 209 -22.60 5.56 4.97
N LEU A 210 -23.07 4.33 5.21
CA LEU A 210 -22.93 3.20 4.28
C LEU A 210 -24.19 2.99 3.45
N GLU A 211 -25.36 2.94 4.09
CA GLU A 211 -26.66 2.71 3.45
C GLU A 211 -27.73 3.69 3.97
N VAL A 212 -28.71 4.00 3.11
CA VAL A 212 -29.88 4.81 3.47
C VAL A 212 -30.92 3.93 4.19
N PRO A 213 -31.30 4.27 5.45
CA PRO A 213 -32.34 3.55 6.16
C PRO A 213 -33.68 3.53 5.43
N LYS A 214 -34.40 2.39 5.48
CA LYS A 214 -35.71 2.19 4.81
C LYS A 214 -36.75 3.27 5.10
N LEU A 215 -36.74 3.85 6.31
CA LEU A 215 -37.62 4.97 6.67
C LEU A 215 -37.45 6.18 5.73
N LEU A 216 -36.23 6.43 5.24
CA LEU A 216 -35.93 7.52 4.32
C LEU A 216 -36.31 7.21 2.87
N PHE A 217 -36.75 6.00 2.55
CA PHE A 217 -37.35 5.71 1.25
C PHE A 217 -38.77 6.24 1.13
N ASP A 218 -39.44 6.58 2.24
CA ASP A 218 -40.71 7.31 2.19
C ASP A 218 -40.46 8.73 1.62
N PRO A 219 -41.04 9.06 0.45
CA PRO A 219 -40.88 10.36 -0.17
C PRO A 219 -41.24 11.54 0.73
N ASN A 220 -42.23 11.37 1.62
CA ASN A 220 -42.71 12.45 2.48
C ASN A 220 -41.72 12.75 3.61
N VAL A 221 -41.21 11.70 4.25
CA VAL A 221 -40.21 11.81 5.33
C VAL A 221 -38.91 12.39 4.77
N PHE A 222 -38.46 11.87 3.64
CA PHE A 222 -37.25 12.36 2.98
C PHE A 222 -37.38 13.83 2.54
N ASN A 223 -38.52 14.20 1.96
CA ASN A 223 -38.79 15.58 1.55
C ASN A 223 -38.71 16.56 2.73
N ALA A 224 -39.26 16.19 3.90
CA ALA A 224 -39.21 17.04 5.08
C ALA A 224 -37.76 17.31 5.55
N TRP A 225 -36.90 16.29 5.54
CA TRP A 225 -35.47 16.44 5.85
C TRP A 225 -34.76 17.33 4.82
N MET A 226 -34.99 17.10 3.53
CA MET A 226 -34.35 17.87 2.46
C MET A 226 -34.71 19.36 2.52
N LEU A 227 -35.97 19.70 2.79
CA LEU A 227 -36.41 21.10 2.93
C LEU A 227 -35.71 21.80 4.09
N LEU A 228 -35.50 21.12 5.23
CA LEU A 228 -34.76 21.69 6.37
C LEU A 228 -33.28 21.92 6.04
N PHE A 229 -32.64 21.00 5.33
CA PHE A 229 -31.26 21.17 4.89
C PHE A 229 -31.13 22.34 3.90
N LEU A 230 -32.03 22.46 2.92
CA LEU A 230 -32.04 23.58 1.98
C LEU A 230 -32.25 24.92 2.70
N ASN A 231 -33.19 24.99 3.66
CA ASN A 231 -33.43 26.19 4.44
C ASN A 231 -32.17 26.67 5.20
N ILE A 232 -31.38 25.74 5.74
CA ILE A 232 -30.13 26.06 6.44
C ILE A 232 -29.06 26.58 5.50
N LEU A 233 -28.99 26.04 4.28
CA LEU A 233 -28.05 26.54 3.27
C LEU A 233 -28.42 27.97 2.85
N GLU A 234 -29.71 28.24 2.62
CA GLU A 234 -30.22 29.57 2.22
C GLU A 234 -30.11 30.61 3.34
N ARG A 235 -30.24 30.17 4.61
CA ARG A 235 -30.19 31.06 5.76
C ARG A 235 -28.83 31.78 5.86
N PRO A 236 -28.77 33.10 6.02
CA PRO A 236 -27.52 33.81 6.26
C PRO A 236 -26.95 33.43 7.63
N VAL A 237 -25.62 33.35 7.70
CA VAL A 237 -24.91 33.09 8.94
C VAL A 237 -25.00 34.34 9.84
N PRO A 238 -25.42 34.24 11.12
CA PRO A 238 -25.51 35.41 11.99
C PRO A 238 -24.15 36.11 12.15
N LEU A 239 -24.13 37.45 12.26
CA LEU A 239 -22.88 38.21 12.44
C LEU A 239 -22.57 38.48 13.92
N GLU A 240 -23.58 38.44 14.78
CA GLU A 240 -23.44 38.69 16.23
C GLU A 240 -22.70 37.52 16.92
N GLY A 241 -21.58 37.83 17.57
CA GLY A 241 -20.77 36.85 18.31
C GLY A 241 -19.80 36.04 17.44
N GLN A 242 -19.64 36.37 16.16
CA GLN A 242 -18.66 35.75 15.29
C GLN A 242 -17.22 36.22 15.65
N PRO A 243 -16.24 35.32 15.78
CA PRO A 243 -14.84 35.69 16.02
C PRO A 243 -14.28 36.61 14.92
N VAL A 244 -13.43 37.57 15.30
CA VAL A 244 -12.77 38.47 14.34
C VAL A 244 -11.67 37.74 13.58
N ASP A 245 -11.01 36.77 14.20
CA ASP A 245 -9.97 35.95 13.61
C ASP A 245 -10.54 34.90 12.62
N PRO A 246 -10.12 34.90 11.33
CA PRO A 246 -10.52 33.92 10.32
C PRO A 246 -10.33 32.45 10.72
N GLU A 247 -9.30 32.11 11.49
CA GLU A 247 -9.07 30.73 11.94
C GLU A 247 -10.11 30.29 12.96
N GLN A 248 -10.39 31.15 13.94
CA GLN A 248 -11.44 30.92 14.94
C GLN A 248 -12.83 30.91 14.30
N ARG A 249 -13.06 31.66 13.21
CA ARG A 249 -14.32 31.64 12.45
C ARG A 249 -14.59 30.27 11.84
N LYS A 250 -13.57 29.54 11.35
CA LYS A 250 -13.73 28.16 10.85
C LYS A 250 -14.36 27.25 11.90
N SER A 251 -14.04 27.49 13.17
CA SER A 251 -14.48 26.67 14.30
C SER A 251 -15.89 27.03 14.83
N TRP A 252 -16.50 28.09 14.31
CA TRP A 252 -17.76 28.61 14.83
C TRP A 252 -18.96 27.70 14.50
N GLY A 253 -19.93 27.64 15.43
CA GLY A 253 -21.04 26.67 15.38
C GLY A 253 -21.85 26.69 14.09
N TRP A 254 -22.19 27.87 13.57
CA TRP A 254 -23.00 28.02 12.36
C TRP A 254 -22.28 27.60 11.08
N TRP A 255 -20.98 27.89 10.98
CA TRP A 255 -20.16 27.39 9.86
C TRP A 255 -20.02 25.87 9.91
N LYS A 256 -19.89 25.29 11.10
CA LYS A 256 -19.92 23.82 11.29
C LYS A 256 -21.25 23.22 10.85
N VAL A 257 -22.38 23.85 11.15
CA VAL A 257 -23.71 23.40 10.68
C VAL A 257 -23.74 23.37 9.15
N LYS A 258 -23.42 24.49 8.48
CA LYS A 258 -23.40 24.53 7.00
C LYS A 258 -22.46 23.49 6.40
N LYS A 259 -21.26 23.32 6.97
CA LYS A 259 -20.30 22.29 6.55
C LYS A 259 -20.93 20.88 6.59
N TRP A 260 -21.54 20.51 7.71
CA TRP A 260 -22.17 19.19 7.85
C TRP A 260 -23.39 19.02 6.92
N THR A 261 -24.17 20.08 6.70
CA THR A 261 -25.28 20.06 5.74
C THR A 261 -24.79 19.81 4.31
N VAL A 262 -23.78 20.56 3.84
CA VAL A 262 -23.17 20.34 2.51
C VAL A 262 -22.58 18.93 2.42
N HIS A 263 -21.88 18.47 3.46
CA HIS A 263 -21.27 17.14 3.49
C HIS A 263 -22.32 16.01 3.31
N ILE A 264 -23.45 16.10 4.01
CA ILE A 264 -24.58 15.18 3.86
C ILE A 264 -25.12 15.20 2.44
N LEU A 265 -25.37 16.39 1.89
CA LEU A 265 -25.94 16.55 0.54
C LEU A 265 -24.99 16.03 -0.55
N ASN A 266 -23.69 16.23 -0.38
CA ASN A 266 -22.66 15.66 -1.25
C ASN A 266 -22.70 14.14 -1.25
N ARG A 267 -22.70 13.51 -0.07
CA ARG A 267 -22.74 12.05 0.05
C ARG A 267 -24.04 11.47 -0.53
N LEU A 268 -25.18 12.13 -0.29
CA LEU A 268 -26.45 11.78 -0.92
C LEU A 268 -26.36 11.86 -2.44
N TYR A 269 -25.61 12.80 -3.01
CA TYR A 269 -25.49 12.95 -4.46
C TYR A 269 -24.48 11.99 -5.11
N THR A 270 -23.32 11.80 -4.50
CA THR A 270 -22.22 11.00 -5.06
C THR A 270 -22.41 9.51 -4.85
N ARG A 271 -22.87 9.08 -3.65
CA ARG A 271 -23.07 7.66 -3.34
C ARG A 271 -24.49 7.20 -3.68
N PHE A 272 -25.49 7.84 -3.08
CA PHE A 272 -26.89 7.37 -3.15
C PHE A 272 -27.67 7.90 -4.35
N GLY A 273 -27.21 8.99 -4.93
CA GLY A 273 -27.80 9.61 -6.11
C GLY A 273 -27.24 9.07 -7.42
N ASP A 274 -26.22 8.20 -7.41
CA ASP A 274 -25.65 7.65 -8.64
C ASP A 274 -26.33 6.34 -9.04
N LEU A 275 -26.89 6.29 -10.25
CA LEU A 275 -27.60 5.10 -10.72
C LEU A 275 -26.68 3.91 -11.01
N LYS A 276 -25.38 4.15 -11.23
CA LYS A 276 -24.40 3.10 -11.53
C LYS A 276 -24.00 2.32 -10.28
N LEU A 277 -23.94 3.00 -9.13
CA LEU A 277 -23.48 2.45 -7.86
C LEU A 277 -24.59 1.81 -7.02
N GLN A 278 -25.84 1.78 -7.52
CA GLN A 278 -27.01 1.39 -6.72
C GLN A 278 -27.60 0.04 -7.15
N ASN A 279 -27.90 -0.77 -6.13
CA ASN A 279 -28.65 -2.02 -6.26
C ASN A 279 -30.05 -1.78 -6.86
N PRO A 280 -30.67 -2.80 -7.50
CA PRO A 280 -31.97 -2.66 -8.16
C PRO A 280 -33.05 -2.02 -7.29
N ASP A 281 -33.06 -2.35 -6.00
CA ASP A 281 -34.04 -1.86 -5.02
C ASP A 281 -33.87 -0.37 -4.68
N ASN A 282 -32.63 0.15 -4.76
CA ASN A 282 -32.28 1.53 -4.40
C ASN A 282 -32.29 2.48 -5.61
N LYS A 283 -32.39 1.96 -6.84
CA LYS A 283 -32.45 2.77 -8.08
C LYS A 283 -33.64 3.73 -8.11
N ALA A 284 -34.80 3.34 -7.55
CA ALA A 284 -35.98 4.18 -7.51
C ALA A 284 -35.76 5.45 -6.65
N PHE A 285 -35.07 5.30 -5.51
CA PHE A 285 -34.70 6.41 -4.64
C PHE A 285 -33.72 7.36 -5.35
N ALA A 286 -32.68 6.82 -5.99
CA ALA A 286 -31.70 7.61 -6.73
C ALA A 286 -32.35 8.47 -7.84
N GLN A 287 -33.29 7.90 -8.60
CA GLN A 287 -34.04 8.64 -9.62
C GLN A 287 -34.90 9.76 -9.03
N MET A 288 -35.61 9.50 -7.92
CA MET A 288 -36.39 10.51 -7.21
C MET A 288 -35.49 11.66 -6.72
N PHE A 289 -34.34 11.33 -6.12
CA PHE A 289 -33.39 12.30 -5.59
C PHE A 289 -32.84 13.22 -6.68
N GLN A 290 -32.38 12.64 -7.80
CA GLN A 290 -31.87 13.39 -8.95
C GLN A 290 -32.91 14.34 -9.55
N LYS A 291 -34.17 13.88 -9.68
CA LYS A 291 -35.23 14.66 -10.33
C LYS A 291 -35.71 15.83 -9.48
N ASN A 292 -35.83 15.64 -8.16
CA ASN A 292 -36.54 16.58 -7.29
C ASN A 292 -35.62 17.51 -6.47
N TYR A 293 -34.40 17.07 -6.13
CA TYR A 293 -33.53 17.79 -5.18
C TYR A 293 -32.19 18.22 -5.77
N ALA A 294 -31.57 17.41 -6.63
CA ALA A 294 -30.21 17.69 -7.12
C ALA A 294 -30.07 19.10 -7.75
N GLY A 295 -31.06 19.54 -8.53
CA GLY A 295 -31.06 20.89 -9.12
C GLY A 295 -31.22 22.03 -8.09
N LYS A 296 -32.04 21.82 -7.05
CA LYS A 296 -32.22 22.82 -5.98
C LYS A 296 -30.98 22.94 -5.10
N ILE A 297 -30.31 21.82 -4.83
CA ILE A 297 -29.04 21.78 -4.09
C ILE A 297 -27.97 22.53 -4.89
N LEU A 298 -27.90 22.28 -6.21
CA LEU A 298 -26.99 22.98 -7.11
C LEU A 298 -27.20 24.49 -7.05
N GLU A 299 -28.44 24.98 -7.10
CA GLU A 299 -28.74 26.41 -6.99
C GLU A 299 -28.29 27.00 -5.65
N CYS A 300 -28.55 26.31 -4.53
CA CYS A 300 -28.10 26.74 -3.20
C CYS A 300 -26.57 26.82 -3.11
N HIS A 301 -25.88 25.82 -3.64
CA HIS A 301 -24.42 25.77 -3.69
C HIS A 301 -23.83 26.93 -4.51
N LEU A 302 -24.41 27.23 -5.68
CA LEU A 302 -23.99 28.36 -6.51
C LEU A 302 -24.23 29.70 -5.81
N ASN A 303 -25.34 29.86 -5.09
CA ASN A 303 -25.62 31.07 -4.32
C ASN A 303 -24.66 31.25 -3.14
N LEU A 304 -24.21 30.16 -2.50
CA LEU A 304 -23.17 30.21 -1.46
C LEU A 304 -21.81 30.59 -2.04
N LEU A 305 -21.42 30.03 -3.20
CA LEU A 305 -20.18 30.42 -3.87
C LEU A 305 -20.22 31.87 -4.36
N ASN A 306 -21.38 32.44 -4.67
CA ASN A 306 -21.47 33.86 -5.03
C ASN A 306 -20.99 34.80 -3.90
N VAL A 307 -20.94 34.33 -2.65
CA VAL A 307 -20.37 35.09 -1.52
C VAL A 307 -18.87 35.29 -1.69
N THR A 308 -18.13 34.29 -2.20
CA THR A 308 -16.67 34.42 -2.43
C THR A 308 -16.38 35.42 -3.53
N ARG A 309 -17.22 35.47 -4.57
CA ARG A 309 -17.15 36.46 -5.65
C ARG A 309 -17.26 37.92 -5.18
N ILE A 310 -18.01 38.17 -4.11
CA ILE A 310 -18.23 39.51 -3.53
C ILE A 310 -17.12 39.86 -2.51
N GLY A 311 -16.19 38.94 -2.23
CA GLY A 311 -15.17 39.09 -1.19
C GLY A 311 -15.68 38.79 0.22
N GLY A 312 -16.80 38.07 0.34
CA GLY A 312 -17.32 37.59 1.62
C GLY A 312 -16.57 36.35 2.12
N TYR A 313 -16.59 36.13 3.43
CA TYR A 313 -15.94 34.97 4.05
C TYR A 313 -16.76 33.69 3.88
N LEU A 314 -16.13 32.63 3.36
CA LEU A 314 -16.65 31.27 3.31
C LEU A 314 -15.53 30.31 3.71
N PRO A 315 -15.75 29.34 4.64
CA PRO A 315 -14.69 28.43 5.04
C PRO A 315 -14.22 27.53 3.90
N ASP A 316 -12.91 27.30 3.82
CA ASP A 316 -12.23 26.49 2.80
C ASP A 316 -12.89 25.12 2.59
N ARG A 317 -13.15 24.38 3.67
CA ARG A 317 -13.80 23.06 3.58
C ARG A 317 -15.22 23.12 2.98
N VAL A 318 -15.95 24.22 3.15
CA VAL A 318 -17.27 24.39 2.52
C VAL A 318 -17.11 24.64 1.02
N ILE A 319 -16.12 25.44 0.61
CA ILE A 319 -15.78 25.66 -0.80
C ILE A 319 -15.40 24.33 -1.45
N ASN A 320 -14.42 23.61 -0.89
CA ASN A 320 -13.95 22.32 -1.37
C ASN A 320 -15.11 21.32 -1.55
N LEU A 321 -15.99 21.16 -0.55
CA LEU A 321 -17.16 20.29 -0.66
C LEU A 321 -18.12 20.76 -1.79
N ILE A 322 -18.41 22.05 -1.89
CA ILE A 322 -19.28 22.54 -2.96
C ILE A 322 -18.66 22.27 -4.34
N LEU A 323 -17.35 22.49 -4.50
CA LEU A 323 -16.63 22.22 -5.75
C LEU A 323 -16.68 20.75 -6.13
N GLN A 324 -16.47 19.83 -5.17
CA GLN A 324 -16.65 18.39 -5.39
C GLN A 324 -18.05 18.04 -5.89
N TYR A 325 -19.10 18.69 -5.37
CA TYR A 325 -20.46 18.52 -5.89
C TYR A 325 -20.60 18.99 -7.34
N LEU A 326 -20.00 20.13 -7.67
CA LEU A 326 -20.01 20.69 -9.02
C LEU A 326 -19.24 19.80 -10.01
N SER A 327 -18.07 19.28 -9.63
CA SER A 327 -17.28 18.34 -10.45
C SER A 327 -18.09 17.09 -10.80
N ASN A 328 -18.73 16.48 -9.80
CA ASN A 328 -19.63 15.34 -10.02
C ASN A 328 -20.90 15.70 -10.83
N SER A 329 -21.31 16.96 -10.84
CA SER A 329 -22.47 17.45 -11.61
C SER A 329 -22.19 17.60 -13.11
N ILE A 330 -20.94 17.87 -13.51
CA ILE A 330 -20.54 18.01 -14.91
C ILE A 330 -20.79 16.72 -15.70
N SER A 331 -20.49 15.58 -15.08
CA SER A 331 -20.67 14.26 -15.68
C SER A 331 -22.14 13.96 -16.06
N ARG A 332 -23.12 14.59 -15.41
CA ARG A 332 -24.56 14.35 -15.65
C ARG A 332 -25.17 15.42 -16.55
N SER A 333 -25.64 15.05 -17.75
CA SER A 333 -26.16 15.98 -18.76
C SER A 333 -27.28 16.91 -18.27
N ASN A 334 -28.22 16.41 -17.45
CA ASN A 334 -29.32 17.23 -16.92
C ASN A 334 -28.84 18.32 -15.95
N MET A 335 -27.86 18.00 -15.10
CA MET A 335 -27.29 18.97 -14.13
C MET A 335 -26.37 19.96 -14.84
N TYR A 336 -25.57 19.48 -15.80
CA TYR A 336 -24.74 20.34 -16.64
C TYR A 336 -25.56 21.40 -17.38
N ASN A 337 -26.75 21.06 -17.92
CA ASN A 337 -27.61 22.03 -18.59
C ASN A 337 -28.08 23.16 -17.65
N GLN A 338 -28.28 22.88 -16.36
CA GLN A 338 -28.62 23.90 -15.36
C GLN A 338 -27.41 24.76 -15.01
N LEU A 339 -26.24 24.13 -14.83
CA LEU A 339 -24.97 24.80 -14.55
C LEU A 339 -24.51 25.69 -15.71
N ARG A 340 -24.77 25.30 -16.97
CA ARG A 340 -24.30 25.98 -18.19
C ARG A 340 -24.61 27.48 -18.20
N SER A 341 -25.76 27.89 -17.68
CA SER A 341 -26.19 29.29 -17.65
C SER A 341 -25.32 30.19 -16.76
N ARG A 342 -24.66 29.61 -15.75
CA ARG A 342 -23.80 30.33 -14.79
C ARG A 342 -22.34 29.85 -14.84
N LEU A 343 -22.02 28.90 -15.73
CA LEU A 343 -20.72 28.25 -15.80
C LEU A 343 -19.60 29.25 -16.07
N ASP A 344 -19.80 30.21 -16.97
CA ASP A 344 -18.78 31.21 -17.29
C ASP A 344 -18.44 32.07 -16.04
N VAL A 345 -19.44 32.46 -15.25
CA VAL A 345 -19.21 33.21 -13.99
C VAL A 345 -18.49 32.35 -12.96
N VAL A 346 -18.88 31.08 -12.81
CA VAL A 346 -18.22 30.15 -11.88
C VAL A 346 -16.76 29.93 -12.30
N LEU A 347 -16.51 29.68 -13.58
CA LEU A 347 -15.19 29.35 -14.10
C LEU A 347 -14.23 30.54 -14.00
N PHE A 348 -14.67 31.75 -14.39
CA PHE A 348 -13.78 32.91 -14.48
C PHE A 348 -13.74 33.76 -13.23
N GLU A 349 -14.84 33.90 -12.48
CA GLU A 349 -14.90 34.79 -11.30
C GLU A 349 -14.74 34.04 -9.96
N ILE A 350 -14.77 32.70 -9.95
CA ILE A 350 -14.67 31.89 -8.72
C ILE A 350 -13.52 30.89 -8.81
N ILE A 351 -13.56 29.97 -9.78
CA ILE A 351 -12.56 28.90 -9.93
C ILE A 351 -11.17 29.46 -10.22
N PHE A 352 -11.03 30.33 -11.23
CA PHE A 352 -9.72 30.88 -11.58
C PHE A 352 -9.06 31.68 -10.45
N PRO A 353 -9.76 32.59 -9.73
CA PRO A 353 -9.19 33.24 -8.56
C PRO A 353 -8.76 32.30 -7.43
N LEU A 354 -9.49 31.19 -7.21
CA LEU A 354 -9.11 30.16 -6.22
C LEU A 354 -7.85 29.38 -6.62
N MET A 355 -7.55 29.30 -7.91
CA MET A 355 -6.33 28.67 -8.43
C MET A 355 -5.10 29.60 -8.33
N CYS A 356 -5.30 30.91 -8.22
CA CYS A 356 -4.21 31.89 -8.15
C CYS A 356 -3.53 31.87 -6.77
N PHE A 357 -2.23 32.17 -6.76
CA PHE A 357 -1.47 32.41 -5.54
C PHE A 357 -2.14 33.47 -4.65
N ASN A 358 -2.47 33.11 -3.40
CA ASN A 358 -3.27 33.93 -2.50
C ASN A 358 -2.42 34.60 -1.39
N ASP A 359 -3.06 35.38 -0.51
CA ASP A 359 -2.36 36.08 0.58
C ASP A 359 -1.83 35.13 1.67
N ASN A 360 -2.54 34.03 1.95
CA ASN A 360 -2.07 33.02 2.91
C ASN A 360 -0.84 32.29 2.36
N ASP A 361 -0.84 31.98 1.06
CA ASP A 361 0.31 31.38 0.39
C ASP A 361 1.54 32.31 0.49
N GLN A 362 1.35 33.63 0.34
CA GLN A 362 2.43 34.62 0.48
C GLN A 362 2.98 34.68 1.92
N ILE A 363 2.09 34.69 2.92
CA ILE A 363 2.49 34.70 4.33
C ILE A 363 3.32 33.46 4.63
N LEU A 364 2.86 32.29 4.20
CA LEU A 364 3.57 31.04 4.42
C LEU A 364 4.91 31.01 3.67
N TRP A 365 4.94 31.50 2.44
CA TRP A 365 6.16 31.62 1.65
C TRP A 365 7.23 32.49 2.31
N ASP A 366 6.83 33.59 2.97
CA ASP A 366 7.75 34.54 3.60
C ASP A 366 8.15 34.13 5.03
N GLU A 367 7.22 33.56 5.80
CA GLU A 367 7.43 33.21 7.22
C GLU A 367 7.98 31.80 7.43
N ASP A 368 7.50 30.81 6.65
CA ASP A 368 7.90 29.40 6.77
C ASP A 368 7.86 28.67 5.41
N PRO A 369 8.91 28.80 4.58
CA PRO A 369 9.00 28.11 3.29
C PRO A 369 8.97 26.58 3.38
N HIS A 370 9.38 26.00 4.52
CA HIS A 370 9.37 24.55 4.72
C HIS A 370 7.94 24.05 4.84
N GLU A 371 7.11 24.72 5.65
CA GLU A 371 5.69 24.41 5.78
C GLU A 371 4.92 24.66 4.47
N TYR A 372 5.29 25.67 3.67
CA TYR A 372 4.70 25.88 2.33
C TYR A 372 4.89 24.67 1.42
N VAL A 373 6.11 24.11 1.40
CA VAL A 373 6.44 22.92 0.60
C VAL A 373 5.67 21.73 1.15
N ARG A 374 5.74 21.48 2.47
CA ARG A 374 5.06 20.33 3.09
C ARG A 374 3.57 20.31 2.76
N LYS A 375 2.87 21.44 2.93
CA LYS A 375 1.45 21.59 2.58
C LYS A 375 1.15 21.44 1.10
N GLY A 376 2.11 21.77 0.23
CA GLY A 376 1.96 21.70 -1.22
C GLY A 376 1.97 20.29 -1.79
N TYR A 377 2.60 19.33 -1.09
CA TYR A 377 2.72 17.93 -1.52
C TYR A 377 2.05 16.95 -0.54
N ASP A 378 1.41 17.44 0.53
CA ASP A 378 0.62 16.61 1.45
C ASP A 378 -0.73 16.23 0.83
N ILE A 379 -0.89 14.94 0.52
CA ILE A 379 -2.08 14.32 -0.07
C ILE A 379 -3.35 14.60 0.78
N ILE A 380 -3.21 14.62 2.11
CA ILE A 380 -4.32 14.84 3.03
C ILE A 380 -4.75 16.30 2.95
N GLU A 381 -3.80 17.25 3.00
CA GLU A 381 -4.13 18.67 2.85
C GLU A 381 -4.77 18.97 1.50
N ASP A 382 -4.29 18.33 0.43
CA ASP A 382 -4.84 18.46 -0.92
C ASP A 382 -6.32 18.05 -1.01
N LEU A 383 -6.71 16.96 -0.33
CA LEU A 383 -8.10 16.48 -0.31
C LEU A 383 -9.07 17.53 0.26
N TYR A 384 -8.60 18.38 1.17
CA TYR A 384 -9.40 19.41 1.84
C TYR A 384 -9.24 20.81 1.24
N SER A 385 -8.27 21.00 0.34
CA SER A 385 -7.92 22.27 -0.27
C SER A 385 -8.97 22.77 -1.27
N PRO A 386 -9.38 24.06 -1.21
CA PRO A 386 -10.19 24.69 -2.25
C PRO A 386 -9.46 24.82 -3.59
N LYS A 387 -8.13 24.98 -3.56
CA LYS A 387 -7.29 25.14 -4.75
C LYS A 387 -7.27 23.85 -5.56
N SER A 388 -7.00 22.72 -4.91
CA SER A 388 -6.98 21.39 -5.52
C SER A 388 -8.37 21.00 -6.04
N ALA A 389 -9.43 21.24 -5.27
CA ALA A 389 -10.81 21.03 -5.74
C ALA A 389 -11.21 21.93 -6.94
N ALA A 390 -10.62 23.13 -7.07
CA ALA A 390 -10.83 24.00 -8.23
C ALA A 390 -10.10 23.47 -9.48
N ILE A 391 -8.89 22.93 -9.31
CA ILE A 391 -8.13 22.25 -10.37
C ILE A 391 -8.91 21.02 -10.86
N ASP A 392 -9.37 20.16 -9.95
CA ASP A 392 -10.15 18.96 -10.27
C ASP A 392 -11.42 19.30 -11.06
N PHE A 393 -12.08 20.40 -10.69
CA PHE A 393 -13.26 20.88 -11.42
C PHE A 393 -12.93 21.25 -12.87
N VAL A 394 -11.81 21.93 -13.11
CA VAL A 394 -11.37 22.31 -14.47
C VAL A 394 -10.99 21.07 -15.28
N ILE A 395 -10.23 20.14 -14.69
CA ILE A 395 -9.86 18.87 -15.33
C ILE A 395 -11.11 18.10 -15.72
N GLU A 396 -12.07 17.93 -14.80
CA GLU A 396 -13.31 17.19 -15.08
C GLU A 396 -14.20 17.88 -16.12
N LEU A 397 -14.26 19.22 -16.08
CA LEU A 397 -14.99 20.02 -17.09
C LEU A 397 -14.42 19.80 -18.49
N VAL A 398 -13.10 19.82 -18.62
CA VAL A 398 -12.42 19.61 -19.90
C VAL A 398 -12.54 18.15 -20.35
N ARG A 399 -12.36 17.18 -19.43
CA ARG A 399 -12.45 15.74 -19.72
C ARG A 399 -13.83 15.34 -20.27
N LYS A 400 -14.92 15.79 -19.65
CA LYS A 400 -16.28 15.39 -20.04
C LYS A 400 -16.96 16.34 -21.04
N ARG A 401 -16.62 17.64 -21.02
CA ARG A 401 -17.31 18.70 -21.78
C ARG A 401 -16.34 19.66 -22.49
N GLY A 402 -15.17 19.16 -22.91
CA GLY A 402 -14.10 19.97 -23.52
C GLY A 402 -14.48 20.70 -24.80
N LYS A 403 -15.37 20.14 -25.66
CA LYS A 403 -15.71 20.71 -26.97
C LYS A 403 -16.21 22.16 -26.92
N ASP A 404 -16.98 22.52 -25.88
CA ASP A 404 -17.56 23.86 -25.73
C ASP A 404 -16.79 24.77 -24.76
N ASN A 405 -16.03 24.19 -23.83
CA ASN A 405 -15.47 24.92 -22.69
C ASN A 405 -13.95 25.10 -22.75
N LEU A 406 -13.22 24.16 -23.35
CA LEU A 406 -11.76 24.21 -23.41
C LEU A 406 -11.29 25.47 -24.16
N GLN A 407 -11.85 25.73 -25.34
CA GLN A 407 -11.48 26.91 -26.13
C GLN A 407 -11.78 28.22 -25.37
N LYS A 408 -12.94 28.31 -24.71
CA LYS A 408 -13.29 29.50 -23.93
C LYS A 408 -12.31 29.75 -22.78
N PHE A 409 -11.96 28.69 -22.06
CA PHE A 409 -11.04 28.76 -20.94
C PHE A 409 -9.63 29.14 -21.40
N LEU A 410 -9.12 28.52 -22.46
CA LEU A 410 -7.81 28.86 -23.03
C LEU A 410 -7.76 30.29 -23.56
N LEU A 411 -8.81 30.79 -24.22
CA LEU A 411 -8.87 32.19 -24.65
C LEU A 411 -8.78 33.16 -23.48
N PHE A 412 -9.40 32.85 -22.35
CA PHE A 412 -9.28 33.63 -21.13
C PHE A 412 -7.84 33.59 -20.57
N ILE A 413 -7.20 32.42 -20.55
CA ILE A 413 -5.80 32.28 -20.12
C ILE A 413 -4.85 33.09 -21.02
N VAL A 414 -5.04 33.05 -22.34
CA VAL A 414 -4.29 33.87 -23.30
C VAL A 414 -4.51 35.37 -23.05
N GLU A 415 -5.73 35.78 -22.70
CA GLU A 415 -6.00 37.17 -22.31
C GLU A 415 -5.24 37.58 -21.04
N VAL A 416 -5.17 36.69 -20.04
CA VAL A 416 -4.36 36.91 -18.82
C VAL A 416 -2.88 37.08 -19.18
N PHE A 417 -2.34 36.24 -20.06
CA PHE A 417 -0.95 36.37 -20.53
C PHE A 417 -0.70 37.67 -21.28
N LYS A 418 -1.65 38.09 -22.13
CA LYS A 418 -1.56 39.36 -22.85
C LYS A 418 -1.55 40.56 -21.89
N ARG A 419 -2.48 40.58 -20.93
CA ARG A 419 -2.52 41.63 -19.88
C ARG A 419 -1.24 41.68 -19.06
N TYR A 420 -0.67 40.51 -18.74
CA TYR A 420 0.60 40.41 -18.02
C TYR A 420 1.79 40.98 -18.82
N ASN A 421 1.83 40.73 -20.13
CA ASN A 421 2.88 41.25 -21.02
C ASN A 421 2.76 42.75 -21.28
N GLU A 422 1.54 43.29 -21.32
CA GLU A 422 1.27 44.72 -21.52
C GLU A 422 1.45 45.56 -20.24
N ALA A 423 1.41 44.93 -19.07
CA ALA A 423 1.57 45.60 -17.79
C ALA A 423 3.02 46.04 -17.52
N THR A 424 3.18 47.20 -16.89
CA THR A 424 4.49 47.68 -16.42
C THR A 424 4.97 46.85 -15.22
N ALA A 425 6.29 46.76 -15.02
CA ALA A 425 6.90 45.91 -13.97
C ALA A 425 6.35 46.18 -12.55
N ALA A 426 5.88 47.40 -12.26
CA ALA A 426 5.31 47.75 -10.95
C ALA A 426 3.87 47.28 -10.73
N TYR A 427 3.11 46.99 -11.80
CA TYR A 427 1.70 46.57 -11.73
C TYR A 427 1.46 45.22 -12.43
N LYS A 428 2.53 44.43 -12.59
CA LYS A 428 2.43 43.13 -13.24
C LYS A 428 1.56 42.20 -12.38
N PRO A 429 0.52 41.57 -12.95
CA PRO A 429 -0.37 40.69 -12.19
C PRO A 429 0.28 39.30 -11.99
N TYR A 430 1.34 39.23 -11.20
CA TYR A 430 2.13 38.01 -10.96
C TYR A 430 1.27 36.82 -10.47
N ARG A 431 0.33 37.07 -9.54
CA ARG A 431 -0.58 36.04 -9.00
C ARG A 431 -1.53 35.43 -10.05
N GLN A 432 -2.04 36.26 -10.97
CA GLN A 432 -2.92 35.76 -12.05
C GLN A 432 -2.12 34.99 -13.08
N LYS A 433 -0.87 35.39 -13.32
CA LYS A 433 0.05 34.66 -14.19
C LYS A 433 0.37 33.28 -13.61
N ASP A 434 0.59 33.18 -12.30
CA ASP A 434 0.79 31.91 -11.59
C ASP A 434 -0.42 30.98 -11.75
N GLY A 435 -1.63 31.45 -11.43
CA GLY A 435 -2.85 30.64 -11.59
C GLY A 435 -3.12 30.22 -13.05
N ALA A 436 -2.73 31.06 -14.01
CA ALA A 436 -2.80 30.74 -15.42
C ALA A 436 -1.79 29.65 -15.86
N LEU A 437 -0.57 29.68 -15.32
CA LEU A 437 0.43 28.62 -15.53
C LEU A 437 -0.03 27.30 -14.90
N LEU A 438 -0.57 27.36 -13.68
CA LEU A 438 -1.15 26.20 -12.99
C LEU A 438 -2.29 25.57 -13.81
N ALA A 439 -3.18 26.38 -14.37
CA ALA A 439 -4.28 25.90 -15.20
C ALA A 439 -3.80 25.19 -16.48
N ILE A 440 -2.72 25.67 -17.10
CA ILE A 440 -2.14 25.01 -18.27
C ILE A 440 -1.47 23.69 -17.88
N GLY A 441 -0.63 23.70 -16.84
CA GLY A 441 0.03 22.48 -16.37
C GLY A 441 -0.97 21.40 -15.93
N ALA A 442 -2.04 21.76 -15.23
CA ALA A 442 -3.10 20.82 -14.84
C ALA A 442 -3.88 20.23 -16.04
N LEU A 443 -3.88 20.90 -17.20
CA LEU A 443 -4.54 20.44 -18.42
C LEU A 443 -3.58 19.74 -19.39
N CYS A 444 -2.36 19.43 -18.95
CA CYS A 444 -1.29 18.86 -19.76
C CYS A 444 -1.73 17.65 -20.58
N ASP A 445 -2.33 16.64 -19.95
CA ASP A 445 -2.75 15.39 -20.60
C ASP A 445 -3.69 15.63 -21.77
N LYS A 446 -4.63 16.57 -21.61
CA LYS A 446 -5.60 16.87 -22.67
C LYS A 446 -5.01 17.72 -23.78
N LEU A 447 -4.15 18.67 -23.43
CA LEU A 447 -3.54 19.59 -24.38
C LEU A 447 -2.52 18.87 -25.28
N LYS A 448 -1.78 17.89 -24.75
CA LYS A 448 -0.85 17.04 -25.52
C LYS A 448 -1.56 16.21 -26.60
N GLN A 449 -2.82 15.86 -26.40
CA GLN A 449 -3.60 14.98 -27.29
C GLN A 449 -4.48 15.73 -28.30
N THR A 450 -4.71 17.05 -28.14
CA THR A 450 -5.74 17.77 -28.89
C THR A 450 -5.14 18.79 -29.87
N GLU A 451 -5.29 18.59 -31.18
CA GLU A 451 -4.96 19.60 -32.21
C GLU A 451 -6.03 20.71 -32.28
N PRO A 452 -5.68 21.98 -32.55
CA PRO A 452 -4.35 22.53 -32.88
C PRO A 452 -3.49 22.89 -31.65
N TYR A 453 -3.92 22.57 -30.43
CA TYR A 453 -3.23 23.02 -29.23
C TYR A 453 -1.85 22.37 -29.08
N LYS A 454 -1.72 21.10 -29.45
CA LYS A 454 -0.46 20.34 -29.44
C LYS A 454 0.68 21.08 -30.17
N SER A 455 0.40 21.61 -31.36
CA SER A 455 1.39 22.33 -32.18
C SER A 455 1.76 23.72 -31.62
N GLU A 456 0.90 24.34 -30.82
CA GLU A 456 1.13 25.64 -30.17
C GLU A 456 1.74 25.53 -28.76
N LEU A 457 1.97 24.32 -28.24
CA LEU A 457 2.53 24.11 -26.90
C LEU A 457 3.97 24.63 -26.78
N GLU A 458 4.84 24.27 -27.72
CA GLU A 458 6.26 24.70 -27.69
C GLU A 458 6.40 26.24 -27.79
N PRO A 459 5.74 26.94 -28.73
CA PRO A 459 5.71 28.41 -28.75
C PRO A 459 5.22 29.01 -27.44
N MET A 460 4.19 28.42 -26.83
CA MET A 460 3.64 28.87 -25.55
C MET A 460 4.67 28.74 -24.42
N LEU A 461 5.37 27.60 -24.31
CA LEU A 461 6.42 27.40 -23.31
C LEU A 461 7.55 28.43 -23.47
N VAL A 462 8.04 28.63 -24.69
CA VAL A 462 9.13 29.58 -24.99
C VAL A 462 8.73 31.02 -24.70
N GLN A 463 7.48 31.41 -25.03
CA GLN A 463 7.01 32.79 -24.89
C GLN A 463 6.59 33.12 -23.46
N HIS A 464 6.02 32.16 -22.72
CA HIS A 464 5.27 32.44 -21.50
C HIS A 464 5.77 31.71 -20.25
N VAL A 465 6.60 30.68 -20.38
CA VAL A 465 7.16 29.90 -19.26
C VAL A 465 8.66 30.17 -19.13
N PHE A 466 9.43 30.07 -20.22
CA PHE A 466 10.89 30.21 -20.17
C PHE A 466 11.40 31.57 -19.63
N PRO A 467 10.75 32.71 -19.92
CA PRO A 467 11.18 34.00 -19.34
C PRO A 467 10.97 34.07 -17.82
N GLU A 468 10.06 33.29 -17.27
CA GLU A 468 9.70 33.36 -15.85
C GLU A 468 10.72 32.67 -14.95
N PHE A 469 11.59 31.79 -15.46
CA PHE A 469 12.74 31.26 -14.71
C PHE A 469 13.70 32.36 -14.21
N SER A 470 13.72 33.53 -14.85
CA SER A 470 14.50 34.70 -14.42
C SER A 470 13.63 35.80 -13.78
N SER A 471 12.40 35.46 -13.37
CA SER A 471 11.48 36.41 -12.74
C SER A 471 11.99 36.85 -11.36
N PRO A 472 11.81 38.12 -10.97
CA PRO A 472 12.18 38.60 -9.64
C PRO A 472 11.33 37.98 -8.52
N VAL A 473 10.25 37.26 -8.86
CA VAL A 473 9.27 36.71 -7.92
C VAL A 473 9.43 35.19 -7.82
N GLY A 474 9.64 34.69 -6.59
CA GLY A 474 9.91 33.27 -6.31
C GLY A 474 8.83 32.30 -6.76
N HIS A 475 7.57 32.55 -6.39
CA HIS A 475 6.47 31.64 -6.73
C HIS A 475 6.31 31.44 -8.24
N LEU A 476 6.65 32.44 -9.08
CA LEU A 476 6.64 32.28 -10.53
C LEU A 476 7.82 31.46 -11.06
N ARG A 477 9.01 31.56 -10.45
CA ARG A 477 10.16 30.70 -10.80
C ARG A 477 9.84 29.24 -10.49
N ALA A 478 9.29 28.98 -9.30
CA ALA A 478 8.83 27.66 -8.88
C ALA A 478 7.76 27.10 -9.83
N LYS A 479 6.72 27.91 -10.14
CA LYS A 479 5.66 27.49 -11.06
C LYS A 479 6.17 27.25 -12.49
N ALA A 480 7.14 28.03 -12.95
CA ALA A 480 7.76 27.81 -14.26
C ALA A 480 8.52 26.48 -14.33
N ALA A 481 9.24 26.11 -13.27
CA ALA A 481 9.89 24.81 -13.15
C ALA A 481 8.86 23.68 -13.17
N TRP A 482 7.81 23.77 -12.34
CA TRP A 482 6.73 22.78 -12.29
C TRP A 482 6.06 22.57 -13.66
N VAL A 483 5.64 23.65 -14.35
CA VAL A 483 5.03 23.54 -15.68
C VAL A 483 6.01 22.95 -16.70
N ALA A 484 7.29 23.32 -16.66
CA ALA A 484 8.29 22.75 -17.56
C ALA A 484 8.42 21.23 -17.38
N GLY A 485 8.43 20.74 -16.13
CA GLY A 485 8.42 19.31 -15.84
C GLY A 485 7.19 18.58 -16.41
N GLN A 486 5.99 19.15 -16.24
CA GLN A 486 4.75 18.56 -16.77
C GLN A 486 4.78 18.37 -18.30
N TYR A 487 5.47 19.25 -19.02
CA TYR A 487 5.60 19.18 -20.48
C TYR A 487 6.93 18.59 -20.97
N ALA A 488 7.74 17.97 -20.10
CA ALA A 488 9.04 17.39 -20.47
C ALA A 488 8.93 16.34 -21.60
N HIS A 489 7.88 15.51 -21.57
CA HIS A 489 7.63 14.46 -22.58
C HIS A 489 6.99 14.96 -23.89
N VAL A 490 6.85 16.27 -24.11
CA VAL A 490 6.35 16.79 -25.40
C VAL A 490 7.43 16.67 -26.47
N ASN A 491 7.03 16.36 -27.71
CA ASN A 491 7.94 16.43 -28.86
C ASN A 491 8.30 17.89 -29.15
N PHE A 492 9.51 18.31 -28.74
CA PHE A 492 10.06 19.61 -29.10
C PHE A 492 10.54 19.61 -30.56
N SER A 493 10.09 20.58 -31.34
CA SER A 493 10.50 20.78 -32.74
C SER A 493 11.94 21.27 -32.81
N ASP A 494 12.38 22.10 -31.84
CA ASP A 494 13.77 22.52 -31.69
C ASP A 494 14.40 21.86 -30.44
N PRO A 495 15.37 20.95 -30.61
CA PRO A 495 16.11 20.36 -29.50
C PRO A 495 16.73 21.40 -28.56
N ASN A 496 17.10 22.58 -29.06
CA ASN A 496 17.66 23.64 -28.21
C ASN A 496 16.65 24.20 -27.19
N ASN A 497 15.34 24.12 -27.47
CA ASN A 497 14.31 24.52 -26.51
C ASN A 497 14.25 23.54 -25.34
N PHE A 498 14.39 22.24 -25.60
CA PHE A 498 14.50 21.21 -24.56
C PHE A 498 15.76 21.45 -23.70
N ARG A 499 16.93 21.63 -24.34
CA ARG A 499 18.18 21.96 -23.62
C ARG A 499 18.06 23.19 -22.75
N ARG A 500 17.43 24.24 -23.28
CA ARG A 500 17.23 25.49 -22.56
C ARG A 500 16.30 25.29 -21.35
N ALA A 501 15.25 24.49 -21.48
CA ALA A 501 14.37 24.15 -20.36
C ALA A 501 15.14 23.36 -19.29
N LEU A 502 15.86 22.31 -19.68
CA LEU A 502 16.69 21.50 -18.80
C LEU A 502 17.73 22.35 -18.05
N HIS A 503 18.49 23.18 -18.76
CA HIS A 503 19.46 24.09 -18.12
C HIS A 503 18.80 25.11 -17.16
N SER A 504 17.57 25.55 -17.47
CA SER A 504 16.83 26.47 -16.59
C SER A 504 16.37 25.78 -15.31
N VAL A 505 15.93 24.53 -15.41
CA VAL A 505 15.56 23.68 -14.26
C VAL A 505 16.78 23.38 -13.39
N VAL A 506 17.90 22.99 -14.01
CA VAL A 506 19.18 22.77 -13.31
C VAL A 506 19.68 24.04 -12.61
N ALA A 507 19.52 25.21 -13.23
CA ALA A 507 19.84 26.48 -12.59
C ALA A 507 18.92 26.78 -11.38
N GLY A 508 17.64 26.39 -11.47
CA GLY A 508 16.65 26.53 -10.40
C GLY A 508 16.96 25.73 -9.13
N MET A 509 17.69 24.62 -9.24
CA MET A 509 18.19 23.87 -8.08
C MET A 509 19.13 24.69 -7.18
N ARG A 510 19.75 25.74 -7.73
CA ARG A 510 20.67 26.65 -7.01
C ARG A 510 20.01 27.98 -6.62
N ASP A 511 18.68 28.05 -6.66
CA ASP A 511 17.94 29.25 -6.27
C ASP A 511 18.07 29.55 -4.76
N LEU A 512 17.87 30.80 -4.37
CA LEU A 512 17.92 31.23 -2.98
C LEU A 512 16.66 30.79 -2.20
N GLU A 513 15.53 30.65 -2.90
CA GLU A 513 14.25 30.30 -2.30
C GLU A 513 14.03 28.78 -2.33
N LEU A 514 13.77 28.19 -1.16
CA LEU A 514 13.60 26.74 -1.00
C LEU A 514 12.52 26.13 -1.91
N PRO A 515 11.30 26.71 -2.04
CA PRO A 515 10.27 26.08 -2.86
C PRO A 515 10.64 26.03 -4.36
N VAL A 516 11.46 26.98 -4.84
CA VAL A 516 11.96 26.97 -6.22
C VAL A 516 12.93 25.82 -6.44
N ARG A 517 13.83 25.58 -5.47
CA ARG A 517 14.78 24.46 -5.53
C ARG A 517 14.06 23.12 -5.62
N ILE A 518 13.01 22.92 -4.83
CA ILE A 518 12.23 21.66 -4.79
C ILE A 518 11.42 21.44 -6.06
N ASP A 519 10.63 22.42 -6.51
CA ASP A 519 9.89 22.31 -7.78
C ASP A 519 10.84 22.06 -8.97
N SER A 520 12.07 22.57 -8.91
CA SER A 520 13.11 22.31 -9.93
C SER A 520 13.64 20.87 -9.87
N VAL A 521 13.81 20.31 -8.69
CA VAL A 521 14.21 18.89 -8.54
C VAL A 521 13.12 17.97 -9.10
N PHE A 522 11.85 18.20 -8.77
CA PHE A 522 10.76 17.36 -9.28
C PHE A 522 10.59 17.50 -10.80
N ALA A 523 10.78 18.71 -11.33
CA ALA A 523 10.81 18.89 -12.77
C ALA A 523 11.99 18.14 -13.42
N LEU A 524 13.17 18.11 -12.78
CA LEU A 524 14.34 17.41 -13.30
C LEU A 524 14.06 15.92 -13.52
N ARG A 525 13.33 15.26 -12.62
CA ARG A 525 12.90 13.87 -12.78
C ARG A 525 12.26 13.62 -14.14
N ALA A 526 11.21 14.39 -14.46
CA ALA A 526 10.49 14.25 -15.71
C ALA A 526 11.37 14.55 -16.94
N PHE A 527 12.33 15.49 -16.83
CA PHE A 527 13.28 15.74 -17.89
C PHE A 527 14.29 14.61 -18.09
N VAL A 528 14.75 13.96 -17.01
CA VAL A 528 15.65 12.80 -17.07
C VAL A 528 14.94 11.61 -17.70
N GLU A 529 13.70 11.34 -17.30
CA GLU A 529 12.86 10.29 -17.90
C GLU A 529 12.58 10.53 -19.39
N ALA A 530 12.36 11.79 -19.79
CA ALA A 530 12.11 12.17 -21.18
C ALA A 530 13.38 12.25 -22.05
N CYS A 531 14.58 12.25 -21.44
CA CYS A 531 15.83 12.47 -22.16
C CYS A 531 16.24 11.20 -22.93
N LYS A 532 16.35 11.33 -24.26
CA LYS A 532 16.84 10.23 -25.12
C LYS A 532 18.37 10.17 -25.21
N ASP A 533 19.05 11.30 -24.96
CA ASP A 533 20.51 11.41 -25.07
C ASP A 533 21.09 11.95 -23.75
N LEU A 534 21.64 11.03 -22.96
CA LEU A 534 22.15 11.30 -21.62
C LEU A 534 23.49 12.09 -21.62
N ASP A 535 24.13 12.29 -22.78
CA ASP A 535 25.42 12.97 -22.92
C ASP A 535 25.44 14.41 -22.41
N GLU A 536 24.28 15.07 -22.35
CA GLU A 536 24.16 16.45 -21.88
C GLU A 536 24.13 16.57 -20.36
N ILE A 537 23.65 15.54 -19.68
CA ILE A 537 23.50 15.50 -18.22
C ILE A 537 24.73 14.87 -17.56
N ARG A 538 25.38 13.91 -18.24
CA ARG A 538 26.62 13.25 -17.77
C ARG A 538 27.68 14.21 -17.19
N PRO A 539 28.03 15.35 -17.81
CA PRO A 539 29.08 16.24 -17.31
C PRO A 539 28.67 17.02 -16.05
N ILE A 540 27.37 17.22 -15.86
CA ILE A 540 26.82 18.01 -14.75
C ILE A 540 26.31 17.13 -13.59
N LEU A 541 26.16 15.82 -13.82
CA LEU A 541 25.70 14.83 -12.84
C LEU A 541 26.37 14.95 -11.46
N PRO A 542 27.70 15.12 -11.33
CA PRO A 542 28.34 15.20 -10.01
C PRO A 542 27.91 16.47 -9.23
N GLN A 543 27.69 17.57 -9.95
CA GLN A 543 27.21 18.82 -9.34
C GLN A 543 25.72 18.74 -9.00
N LEU A 544 24.94 18.01 -9.80
CA LEU A 544 23.52 17.77 -9.52
C LEU A 544 23.35 16.96 -8.24
N LEU A 545 24.10 15.86 -8.10
CA LEU A 545 24.08 15.02 -6.90
C LEU A 545 24.48 15.80 -5.64
N ASP A 546 25.51 16.65 -5.70
CA ASP A 546 25.93 17.46 -4.54
C ASP A 546 24.82 18.44 -4.07
N GLU A 547 24.17 19.15 -5.01
CA GLU A 547 23.05 20.03 -4.67
C GLU A 547 21.83 19.23 -4.19
N PHE A 548 21.59 18.06 -4.77
CA PHE A 548 20.54 17.14 -4.36
C PHE A 548 20.70 16.72 -2.90
N PHE A 549 21.91 16.30 -2.49
CA PHE A 549 22.19 15.90 -1.10
C PHE A 549 22.05 17.06 -0.11
N LYS A 550 22.38 18.29 -0.51
CA LYS A 550 22.17 19.46 0.35
C LYS A 550 20.67 19.65 0.62
N LEU A 551 19.84 19.53 -0.42
CA LEU A 551 18.39 19.62 -0.29
C LEU A 551 17.80 18.49 0.55
N MET A 552 18.24 17.25 0.34
CA MET A 552 17.78 16.09 1.12
C MET A 552 18.13 16.22 2.63
N ASN A 553 19.24 16.87 2.96
CA ASN A 553 19.59 17.15 4.37
C ASN A 553 18.77 18.30 4.98
N GLU A 554 18.28 19.22 4.15
CA GLU A 554 17.54 20.43 4.54
C GLU A 554 16.02 20.20 4.61
N VAL A 555 15.47 19.31 3.78
CA VAL A 555 14.03 19.00 3.69
C VAL A 555 13.80 17.51 3.65
N GLU A 556 12.90 17.05 4.52
CA GLU A 556 12.42 15.67 4.58
C GLU A 556 11.19 15.57 3.65
N ASN A 557 11.38 15.01 2.45
CA ASN A 557 10.31 14.85 1.45
C ASN A 557 10.55 13.57 0.62
N GLU A 558 9.51 12.74 0.47
CA GLU A 558 9.54 11.46 -0.25
C GLU A 558 9.81 11.60 -1.76
N ASP A 559 9.18 12.58 -2.41
CA ASP A 559 9.32 12.82 -3.85
C ASP A 559 10.77 13.16 -4.24
N LEU A 560 11.56 13.71 -3.30
CA LEU A 560 13.00 13.89 -3.51
C LEU A 560 13.63 12.51 -3.64
N VAL A 561 13.43 11.62 -2.68
CA VAL A 561 14.06 10.30 -2.71
C VAL A 561 13.68 9.51 -3.98
N SER A 562 12.40 9.54 -4.38
CA SER A 562 11.95 8.93 -5.64
C SER A 562 12.58 9.57 -6.90
N THR A 563 12.86 10.89 -6.86
CA THR A 563 13.61 11.56 -7.94
C THR A 563 15.06 11.05 -8.01
N LEU A 564 15.72 10.85 -6.86
CA LEU A 564 17.07 10.30 -6.84
C LEU A 564 17.11 8.88 -7.39
N GLU A 565 16.14 8.05 -6.99
CA GLU A 565 15.97 6.68 -7.49
C GLU A 565 15.90 6.65 -9.03
N THR A 566 15.06 7.49 -9.62
CA THR A 566 14.90 7.62 -11.08
C THR A 566 16.22 8.04 -11.76
N ILE A 567 16.97 8.95 -11.14
CA ILE A 567 18.28 9.38 -11.66
C ILE A 567 19.29 8.24 -11.56
N VAL A 568 19.30 7.47 -10.47
CA VAL A 568 20.22 6.33 -10.30
C VAL A 568 19.93 5.25 -11.34
N ASP A 569 18.65 4.91 -11.55
CA ASP A 569 18.22 3.92 -12.55
C ASP A 569 18.71 4.29 -13.96
N LYS A 570 18.58 5.56 -14.38
CA LYS A 570 19.00 6.01 -15.72
C LYS A 570 20.51 6.12 -15.93
N PHE A 571 21.31 6.31 -14.88
CA PHE A 571 22.75 6.59 -14.98
C PHE A 571 23.62 5.49 -14.32
N GLY A 572 23.11 4.26 -14.23
CA GLY A 572 23.69 3.18 -13.41
C GLY A 572 25.20 2.96 -13.56
N GLU A 573 25.72 2.88 -14.78
CA GLU A 573 27.18 2.68 -14.99
C GLU A 573 28.01 3.87 -14.50
N GLU A 574 27.52 5.10 -14.67
CA GLU A 574 28.23 6.31 -14.22
C GLU A 574 28.06 6.59 -12.72
N MET A 575 27.13 5.90 -12.06
CA MET A 575 26.93 5.96 -10.60
C MET A 575 27.97 5.17 -9.81
N ALA A 576 28.66 4.20 -10.43
CA ALA A 576 29.65 3.36 -9.77
C ALA A 576 30.71 4.12 -8.94
N PRO A 577 31.30 5.25 -9.38
CA PRO A 577 32.26 6.02 -8.59
C PRO A 577 31.62 6.74 -7.39
N TYR A 578 30.31 6.97 -7.41
CA TYR A 578 29.56 7.71 -6.40
C TYR A 578 28.77 6.80 -5.46
N ALA A 579 28.53 5.54 -5.83
CA ALA A 579 27.69 4.58 -5.10
C ALA A 579 28.05 4.49 -3.61
N ILE A 580 29.34 4.44 -3.27
CA ILE A 580 29.80 4.40 -1.88
C ILE A 580 29.36 5.66 -1.11
N GLY A 581 29.57 6.84 -1.70
CA GLY A 581 29.18 8.12 -1.08
C GLY A 581 27.65 8.28 -1.00
N LEU A 582 26.93 7.82 -2.03
CA LEU A 582 25.47 7.78 -2.07
C LEU A 582 24.91 6.91 -0.92
N CYS A 583 25.36 5.66 -0.79
CA CYS A 583 24.93 4.78 0.28
C CYS A 583 25.27 5.33 1.68
N GLN A 584 26.42 5.99 1.85
CA GLN A 584 26.80 6.63 3.12
C GLN A 584 25.89 7.82 3.48
N ASN A 585 25.58 8.67 2.50
CA ASN A 585 24.70 9.82 2.70
C ASN A 585 23.27 9.37 2.97
N LEU A 586 22.74 8.40 2.20
CA LEU A 586 21.42 7.83 2.40
C LEU A 586 21.31 7.09 3.74
N ALA A 587 22.35 6.35 4.14
CA ALA A 587 22.39 5.74 5.47
C ALA A 587 22.36 6.80 6.59
N THR A 588 23.05 7.93 6.40
CA THR A 588 23.04 9.05 7.36
C THR A 588 21.66 9.71 7.41
N ALA A 589 21.02 9.92 6.26
CA ALA A 589 19.66 10.46 6.15
C ALA A 589 18.65 9.52 6.83
N PHE A 590 18.75 8.21 6.58
CA PHE A 590 17.96 7.18 7.25
C PHE A 590 18.04 7.29 8.78
N TRP A 591 19.26 7.36 9.33
CA TRP A 591 19.41 7.53 10.79
C TRP A 591 18.85 8.85 11.30
N LYS A 592 18.92 9.93 10.52
CA LYS A 592 18.33 11.21 10.89
C LYS A 592 16.79 11.10 10.96
N CYS A 593 16.16 10.51 9.94
CA CYS A 593 14.71 10.29 9.86
C CYS A 593 14.20 9.37 10.99
N MET A 594 14.94 8.30 11.30
CA MET A 594 14.58 7.41 12.41
C MET A 594 14.64 8.12 13.77
N ASN A 595 15.65 8.97 13.99
CA ASN A 595 15.78 9.71 15.25
C ASN A 595 14.76 10.85 15.38
N SER A 596 14.26 11.42 14.28
CA SER A 596 13.17 12.41 14.32
C SER A 596 11.82 11.72 14.58
N ALA A 597 11.56 10.57 13.96
CA ALA A 597 10.36 9.76 14.20
C ALA A 597 10.24 9.29 15.67
N GLU A 598 11.36 8.90 16.32
CA GLU A 598 11.36 8.52 17.75
C GLU A 598 11.09 9.71 18.70
N ALA A 599 11.28 10.96 18.26
CA ALA A 599 11.18 12.16 19.11
C ALA A 599 9.79 12.81 19.12
N ASP A 600 8.99 12.59 18.08
CA ASP A 600 7.65 13.17 17.95
C ASP A 600 6.56 12.19 18.42
N GLU A 601 6.12 12.35 19.68
CA GLU A 601 4.95 11.63 20.25
C GLU A 601 3.61 11.98 19.55
N GLU A 602 3.62 12.87 18.55
CA GLU A 602 2.45 13.38 17.81
C GLU A 602 2.28 12.77 16.41
N GLY A 603 2.72 11.52 16.15
CA GLY A 603 2.20 10.68 15.07
C GLY A 603 2.22 11.27 13.65
N ASP A 604 3.31 11.94 13.27
CA ASP A 604 3.54 12.31 11.87
C ASP A 604 4.36 11.19 11.21
N ASP A 605 3.68 10.30 10.48
CA ASP A 605 4.26 9.13 9.78
C ASP A 605 5.28 9.54 8.67
N SER A 606 5.46 10.85 8.45
CA SER A 606 6.36 11.41 7.44
C SER A 606 7.83 10.98 7.62
N GLY A 607 8.29 10.76 8.85
CA GLY A 607 9.67 10.33 9.12
C GLY A 607 9.93 8.87 8.73
N ALA A 608 8.95 7.99 8.97
CA ALA A 608 9.02 6.57 8.64
C ALA A 608 8.98 6.35 7.11
N LEU A 609 8.09 7.04 6.40
CA LEU A 609 8.02 6.99 4.93
C LEU A 609 9.31 7.49 4.27
N ALA A 610 9.89 8.58 4.78
CA ALA A 610 11.18 9.08 4.30
C ALA A 610 12.32 8.08 4.55
N ALA A 611 12.28 7.34 5.66
CA ALA A 611 13.24 6.27 5.96
C ALA A 611 13.10 5.09 4.99
N VAL A 612 11.87 4.65 4.69
CA VAL A 612 11.58 3.63 3.67
C VAL A 612 12.12 4.06 2.30
N GLY A 613 11.83 5.29 1.88
CA GLY A 613 12.36 5.84 0.63
C GLY A 613 13.89 5.79 0.57
N CYS A 614 14.58 6.12 1.68
CA CYS A 614 16.05 6.04 1.72
C CYS A 614 16.56 4.61 1.49
N LEU A 615 15.89 3.59 2.02
CA LEU A 615 16.25 2.20 1.83
C LEU A 615 15.98 1.73 0.41
N ARG A 616 14.84 2.10 -0.19
CA ARG A 616 14.53 1.82 -1.61
C ARG A 616 15.57 2.43 -2.54
N ALA A 617 15.94 3.69 -2.32
CA ALA A 617 17.03 4.31 -3.08
C ALA A 617 18.37 3.58 -2.90
N ILE A 618 18.66 3.02 -1.70
CA ILE A 618 19.83 2.17 -1.50
C ILE A 618 19.71 0.88 -2.31
N SER A 619 18.55 0.20 -2.30
CA SER A 619 18.27 -0.98 -3.12
C SER A 619 18.52 -0.72 -4.61
N THR A 620 17.98 0.36 -5.17
CA THR A 620 18.20 0.76 -6.57
C THR A 620 19.68 1.05 -6.88
N ILE A 621 20.40 1.66 -5.94
CA ILE A 621 21.86 1.85 -6.11
C ILE A 621 22.56 0.49 -6.16
N LEU A 622 22.22 -0.44 -5.27
CA LEU A 622 22.80 -1.79 -5.24
C LEU A 622 22.50 -2.55 -6.53
N GLU A 623 21.28 -2.43 -7.06
CA GLU A 623 20.90 -3.00 -8.36
C GLU A 623 21.72 -2.40 -9.51
N SER A 624 21.87 -1.06 -9.55
CA SER A 624 22.62 -0.36 -10.59
C SER A 624 24.11 -0.76 -10.64
N VAL A 625 24.69 -1.16 -9.49
CA VAL A 625 26.08 -1.61 -9.38
C VAL A 625 26.23 -3.14 -9.39
N SER A 626 25.16 -3.89 -9.69
CA SER A 626 25.16 -5.36 -9.77
C SER A 626 26.24 -5.93 -10.69
N SER A 627 26.58 -5.21 -11.76
CA SER A 627 27.66 -5.56 -12.71
C SER A 627 29.08 -5.39 -12.14
N LEU A 628 29.22 -4.74 -10.98
CA LEU A 628 30.50 -4.45 -10.32
C LEU A 628 30.59 -5.05 -8.89
N PRO A 629 30.70 -6.38 -8.75
CA PRO A 629 30.71 -7.08 -7.45
C PRO A 629 31.71 -6.56 -6.41
N HIS A 630 32.86 -6.02 -6.85
CA HIS A 630 33.91 -5.53 -5.94
C HIS A 630 33.51 -4.28 -5.13
N LEU A 631 32.47 -3.54 -5.55
CA LEU A 631 31.97 -2.36 -4.83
C LEU A 631 31.17 -2.74 -3.58
N PHE A 632 30.48 -3.88 -3.59
CA PHE A 632 29.66 -4.35 -2.46
C PHE A 632 30.47 -4.45 -1.16
N ALA A 633 31.71 -4.94 -1.23
CA ALA A 633 32.60 -5.02 -0.06
C ALA A 633 32.96 -3.64 0.54
N HIS A 634 32.90 -2.57 -0.25
CA HIS A 634 33.18 -1.20 0.20
C HIS A 634 31.91 -0.49 0.70
N ILE A 635 30.73 -0.91 0.21
CA ILE A 635 29.42 -0.40 0.64
C ILE A 635 28.99 -1.06 1.96
N GLU A 636 29.34 -2.33 2.17
CA GLU A 636 29.00 -3.14 3.36
C GLU A 636 29.13 -2.38 4.69
N PRO A 637 30.26 -1.71 5.00
CA PRO A 637 30.43 -1.05 6.30
C PRO A 637 29.46 0.11 6.55
N ALA A 638 28.92 0.72 5.49
CA ALA A 638 27.95 1.80 5.61
C ALA A 638 26.53 1.28 5.92
N LEU A 639 26.17 0.13 5.34
CA LEU A 639 24.82 -0.44 5.44
C LEU A 639 24.67 -1.44 6.60
N LEU A 640 25.76 -2.10 7.01
CA LEU A 640 25.74 -3.12 8.06
C LEU A 640 25.11 -2.65 9.39
N PRO A 641 25.37 -1.43 9.90
CA PRO A 641 24.71 -0.96 11.13
C PRO A 641 23.19 -0.85 11.00
N ILE A 642 22.70 -0.49 9.81
CA ILE A 642 21.25 -0.40 9.52
C ILE A 642 20.68 -1.81 9.53
N MET A 643 21.27 -2.73 8.77
CA MET A 643 20.82 -4.13 8.71
C MET A 643 20.80 -4.76 10.11
N HIS A 644 21.83 -4.53 10.94
CA HIS A 644 21.89 -5.12 12.28
C HIS A 644 20.83 -4.57 13.25
N ARG A 645 20.49 -3.28 13.19
CA ARG A 645 19.46 -2.73 14.09
C ARG A 645 18.05 -3.03 13.58
N MET A 646 17.83 -2.89 12.28
CA MET A 646 16.49 -2.97 11.68
C MET A 646 16.00 -4.40 11.47
N LEU A 647 16.89 -5.42 11.52
CA LEU A 647 16.46 -6.81 11.59
C LEU A 647 15.92 -7.24 12.98
N THR A 648 15.77 -6.30 13.91
CA THR A 648 15.19 -6.55 15.25
C THR A 648 13.78 -5.96 15.36
N THR A 649 13.15 -6.06 16.53
CA THR A 649 11.85 -5.41 16.80
C THR A 649 11.84 -3.89 16.56
N ASP A 650 13.02 -3.25 16.51
CA ASP A 650 13.13 -1.82 16.23
C ASP A 650 12.81 -1.46 14.75
N GLY A 651 12.86 -2.42 13.82
CA GLY A 651 12.72 -2.18 12.39
C GLY A 651 11.51 -2.82 11.72
N GLN A 652 10.44 -3.11 12.47
CA GLN A 652 9.24 -3.79 11.92
C GLN A 652 8.65 -3.07 10.70
N GLU A 653 8.70 -1.73 10.68
CA GLU A 653 8.15 -0.89 9.61
C GLU A 653 8.99 -0.87 8.32
N VAL A 654 10.27 -1.25 8.40
CA VAL A 654 11.24 -1.19 7.29
C VAL A 654 11.90 -2.54 7.01
N PHE A 655 11.33 -3.62 7.55
CA PHE A 655 11.97 -4.92 7.61
C PHE A 655 12.14 -5.54 6.21
N GLU A 656 11.17 -5.33 5.34
CA GLU A 656 11.18 -5.81 3.96
C GLU A 656 12.30 -5.17 3.14
N GLU A 657 12.40 -3.83 3.14
CA GLU A 657 13.46 -3.11 2.42
C GLU A 657 14.86 -3.49 2.94
N VAL A 658 14.98 -3.76 4.24
CA VAL A 658 16.25 -4.22 4.82
C VAL A 658 16.60 -5.63 4.35
N LEU A 659 15.63 -6.54 4.27
CA LEU A 659 15.85 -7.89 3.75
C LEU A 659 16.21 -7.90 2.26
N GLU A 660 15.64 -6.99 1.47
CA GLU A 660 16.03 -6.78 0.08
C GLU A 660 17.50 -6.34 -0.01
N ILE A 661 17.93 -5.35 0.78
CA ILE A 661 19.33 -4.94 0.86
C ILE A 661 20.23 -6.12 1.26
N VAL A 662 19.86 -6.91 2.27
CA VAL A 662 20.61 -8.11 2.67
C VAL A 662 20.69 -9.12 1.51
N SER A 663 19.61 -9.27 0.74
CA SER A 663 19.56 -10.16 -0.42
C SER A 663 20.53 -9.72 -1.50
N TYR A 664 20.55 -8.44 -1.89
CA TYR A 664 21.53 -7.92 -2.84
C TYR A 664 22.98 -8.07 -2.35
N MET A 665 23.23 -7.74 -1.07
CA MET A 665 24.56 -7.87 -0.48
C MET A 665 25.03 -9.33 -0.45
N THR A 666 24.12 -10.28 -0.19
CA THR A 666 24.45 -11.71 -0.14
C THR A 666 24.48 -12.37 -1.52
N PHE A 667 23.81 -11.82 -2.53
CA PHE A 667 23.76 -12.37 -3.90
C PHE A 667 24.84 -11.83 -4.83
N TYR A 668 25.10 -10.52 -4.84
CA TYR A 668 26.05 -9.90 -5.77
C TYR A 668 27.49 -9.83 -5.24
N SER A 669 27.69 -9.81 -3.92
CA SER A 669 29.03 -9.77 -3.35
C SER A 669 29.86 -11.01 -3.76
N PRO A 670 31.16 -10.90 -4.13
CA PRO A 670 31.99 -12.04 -4.51
C PRO A 670 32.12 -13.09 -3.39
N THR A 671 32.11 -12.64 -2.14
CA THR A 671 32.23 -13.50 -0.96
C THR A 671 31.40 -12.92 0.18
N ILE A 672 30.63 -13.75 0.86
CA ILE A 672 29.88 -13.33 2.05
C ILE A 672 30.84 -13.16 3.24
N SER A 673 30.89 -11.96 3.80
CA SER A 673 31.76 -11.62 4.93
C SER A 673 31.28 -12.26 6.23
N LEU A 674 32.18 -12.37 7.23
CA LEU A 674 31.81 -12.83 8.57
C LEU A 674 30.87 -11.85 9.28
N GLU A 675 30.92 -10.57 8.92
CA GLU A 675 30.04 -9.55 9.47
C GLU A 675 28.61 -9.71 8.95
N MET A 676 28.44 -10.04 7.66
CA MET A 676 27.13 -10.40 7.11
C MET A 676 26.54 -11.65 7.78
N TRP A 677 27.36 -12.67 8.04
CA TRP A 677 26.94 -13.85 8.80
C TRP A 677 26.43 -13.55 10.23
N SER A 678 26.76 -12.38 10.80
CA SER A 678 26.21 -11.94 12.10
C SER A 678 24.72 -11.58 12.04
N LEU A 679 24.15 -11.37 10.84
CA LEU A 679 22.73 -11.08 10.62
C LEU A 679 21.86 -12.35 10.67
N TRP A 680 22.45 -13.53 10.43
CA TRP A 680 21.70 -14.80 10.43
C TRP A 680 20.94 -15.06 11.75
N PRO A 681 21.56 -14.94 12.94
CA PRO A 681 20.84 -15.11 14.20
C PRO A 681 19.68 -14.12 14.37
N LEU A 682 19.81 -12.89 13.87
CA LEU A 682 18.76 -11.87 13.97
C LEU A 682 17.54 -12.26 13.12
N MET A 683 17.76 -12.68 11.88
CA MET A 683 16.66 -13.18 11.02
C MET A 683 15.97 -14.41 11.63
N MET A 684 16.74 -15.31 12.24
CA MET A 684 16.19 -16.48 12.93
C MET A 684 15.41 -16.13 14.20
N GLU A 685 15.83 -15.09 14.94
CA GLU A 685 15.10 -14.62 16.12
C GLU A 685 13.82 -13.89 15.72
N ALA A 686 13.89 -13.01 14.71
CA ALA A 686 12.74 -12.28 14.18
C ALA A 686 11.64 -13.25 13.70
N LEU A 687 12.01 -14.25 12.90
CA LEU A 687 11.09 -15.25 12.38
C LEU A 687 10.45 -16.12 13.49
N ALA A 688 11.10 -16.26 14.65
CA ALA A 688 10.59 -17.06 15.76
C ALA A 688 9.62 -16.29 16.67
N ASP A 689 9.69 -14.95 16.66
CA ASP A 689 8.97 -14.09 17.60
C ASP A 689 7.81 -13.32 16.94
N TRP A 690 8.07 -12.62 15.84
CA TRP A 690 7.09 -11.69 15.25
C TRP A 690 7.06 -11.63 13.72
N ALA A 691 8.11 -12.05 13.01
CA ALA A 691 8.29 -11.82 11.57
C ALA A 691 7.90 -13.02 10.68
N ILE A 692 6.90 -13.80 11.08
CA ILE A 692 6.47 -15.00 10.32
C ILE A 692 5.89 -14.63 8.95
N ASP A 693 5.19 -13.51 8.87
CA ASP A 693 4.58 -13.00 7.63
C ASP A 693 5.65 -12.60 6.58
N PHE A 694 6.86 -12.26 7.05
CA PHE A 694 8.01 -11.88 6.20
C PHE A 694 8.90 -13.08 5.82
N PHE A 695 8.47 -14.31 6.10
CA PHE A 695 9.28 -15.49 5.81
C PHE A 695 9.64 -15.64 4.31
N PRO A 696 8.77 -15.29 3.33
CA PRO A 696 9.16 -15.25 1.92
C PRO A 696 10.35 -14.31 1.66
N ASN A 697 10.38 -13.12 2.23
CA ASN A 697 11.50 -12.19 2.08
C ASN A 697 12.77 -12.69 2.80
N ILE A 698 12.63 -13.39 3.94
CA ILE A 698 13.76 -14.00 4.67
C ILE A 698 14.33 -15.23 3.94
N LEU A 699 13.52 -15.94 3.14
CA LEU A 699 13.97 -17.12 2.38
C LEU A 699 15.15 -16.79 1.48
N VAL A 700 15.09 -15.67 0.76
CA VAL A 700 16.09 -15.29 -0.25
C VAL A 700 17.50 -15.11 0.33
N PRO A 701 17.72 -14.29 1.38
CA PRO A 701 19.05 -14.15 1.95
C PRO A 701 19.52 -15.46 2.60
N LEU A 702 18.63 -16.25 3.20
CA LEU A 702 18.98 -17.56 3.77
C LEU A 702 19.43 -18.57 2.70
N ASP A 703 18.79 -18.59 1.52
CA ASP A 703 19.26 -19.36 0.38
C ASP A 703 20.67 -18.90 -0.01
N ASN A 704 20.89 -17.60 -0.22
CA ASN A 704 22.20 -17.07 -0.61
C ASN A 704 23.33 -17.49 0.35
N TYR A 705 23.08 -17.50 1.67
CA TYR A 705 24.03 -17.98 2.66
C TYR A 705 24.37 -19.47 2.49
N ILE A 706 23.39 -20.32 2.13
CA ILE A 706 23.55 -21.76 1.97
C ILE A 706 24.16 -22.10 0.60
N SER A 707 23.64 -21.54 -0.49
CA SER A 707 24.04 -21.84 -1.86
C SER A 707 25.41 -21.24 -2.22
N ARG A 708 25.70 -19.99 -1.81
CA ARG A 708 26.96 -19.31 -2.16
C ARG A 708 28.08 -19.53 -1.15
N SER A 709 27.73 -19.77 0.12
CA SER A 709 28.69 -19.94 1.21
C SER A 709 28.52 -21.29 1.95
N THR A 710 28.22 -22.35 1.20
CA THR A 710 27.98 -23.72 1.68
C THR A 710 29.09 -24.23 2.61
N ALA A 711 30.35 -23.98 2.28
CA ALA A 711 31.48 -24.43 3.09
C ALA A 711 31.47 -23.81 4.51
N HIS A 712 31.10 -22.54 4.64
CA HIS A 712 30.99 -21.87 5.93
C HIS A 712 29.77 -22.39 6.72
N PHE A 713 28.62 -22.52 6.05
CA PHE A 713 27.41 -23.09 6.62
C PHE A 713 27.65 -24.50 7.22
N LEU A 714 28.44 -25.33 6.52
CA LEU A 714 28.73 -26.69 6.96
C LEU A 714 29.78 -26.78 8.08
N THR A 715 30.77 -25.88 8.09
CA THR A 715 31.93 -25.97 9.00
C THR A 715 31.78 -25.15 10.29
N CYS A 716 30.96 -24.10 10.29
CA CYS A 716 30.79 -23.24 11.46
C CYS A 716 29.99 -23.95 12.57
N LYS A 717 30.56 -23.96 13.79
CA LYS A 717 29.94 -24.57 14.98
C LYS A 717 29.51 -23.57 16.04
N GLN A 718 29.91 -22.30 15.89
CA GLN A 718 29.63 -21.22 16.83
C GLN A 718 29.37 -19.91 16.06
N PRO A 719 28.10 -19.57 15.77
CA PRO A 719 26.89 -20.36 16.00
C PRO A 719 26.79 -21.57 15.05
N ASN A 720 26.03 -22.59 15.43
CA ASN A 720 25.76 -23.75 14.57
C ASN A 720 24.58 -23.44 13.66
N TYR A 721 24.84 -22.98 12.43
CA TYR A 721 23.81 -22.56 11.48
C TYR A 721 22.88 -23.70 11.06
N GLN A 722 23.39 -24.92 10.91
CA GLN A 722 22.58 -26.10 10.61
C GLN A 722 21.56 -26.38 11.71
N GLN A 723 22.00 -26.34 12.98
CA GLN A 723 21.10 -26.53 14.12
C GLN A 723 20.09 -25.37 14.25
N SER A 724 20.52 -24.14 13.99
CA SER A 724 19.65 -22.97 13.99
C SER A 724 18.53 -23.10 12.97
N LEU A 725 18.87 -23.48 11.73
CA LEU A 725 17.92 -23.70 10.66
C LEU A 725 16.92 -24.82 11.00
N TRP A 726 17.42 -25.94 11.53
CA TRP A 726 16.55 -27.04 11.96
C TRP A 726 15.58 -26.60 13.06
N ASN A 727 16.06 -25.88 14.08
CA ASN A 727 15.22 -25.44 15.19
C ASN A 727 14.08 -24.55 14.67
N MET A 728 14.38 -23.65 13.73
CA MET A 728 13.41 -22.78 13.09
C MET A 728 12.39 -23.57 12.26
N ILE A 729 12.86 -24.40 11.33
CA ILE A 729 11.99 -25.20 10.46
C ILE A 729 11.11 -26.13 11.30
N SER A 730 11.66 -26.76 12.34
CA SER A 730 10.91 -27.63 13.25
C SER A 730 9.86 -26.86 14.06
N PHE A 731 10.11 -25.59 14.39
CA PHE A 731 9.15 -24.73 15.08
C PHE A 731 7.98 -24.39 14.13
N VAL A 732 8.28 -23.83 12.96
CA VAL A 732 7.29 -23.40 11.96
C VAL A 732 6.44 -24.58 11.45
N MET A 733 7.08 -25.68 11.06
CA MET A 733 6.38 -26.87 10.55
C MET A 733 5.60 -27.63 11.64
N GLY A 734 5.99 -27.46 12.91
CA GLY A 734 5.39 -28.13 14.06
C GLY A 734 4.17 -27.40 14.63
N ASP A 735 4.11 -26.08 14.47
CA ASP A 735 3.03 -25.24 14.98
C ASP A 735 1.69 -25.59 14.30
N LYS A 736 0.63 -25.61 15.10
CA LYS A 736 -0.75 -25.90 14.66
C LYS A 736 -1.54 -24.63 14.39
N ASN A 737 -1.08 -23.48 14.86
CA ASN A 737 -1.76 -22.21 14.72
C ASN A 737 -1.32 -21.46 13.46
N LEU A 738 -0.17 -21.82 12.87
CA LEU A 738 0.32 -21.21 11.63
C LEU A 738 -0.45 -21.75 10.41
N GLU A 739 -0.83 -20.82 9.54
CA GLU A 739 -1.59 -21.09 8.33
C GLU A 739 -0.71 -21.77 7.27
N ASP A 740 -1.33 -22.36 6.25
CA ASP A 740 -0.58 -23.07 5.20
C ASP A 740 0.23 -22.11 4.29
N ASP A 741 -0.11 -20.81 4.25
CA ASP A 741 0.59 -19.81 3.41
C ASP A 741 1.93 -19.40 4.02
N ASP A 742 1.95 -19.10 5.32
CA ASP A 742 3.15 -18.67 6.06
C ASP A 742 4.27 -19.72 6.07
N ILE A 743 3.91 -20.98 5.82
CA ILE A 743 4.82 -22.13 5.91
C ILE A 743 5.49 -22.46 4.57
N GLY A 744 4.96 -21.93 3.45
CA GLY A 744 5.50 -22.16 2.10
C GLY A 744 7.03 -22.05 1.98
N PRO A 745 7.70 -21.08 2.62
CA PRO A 745 9.16 -20.94 2.56
C PRO A 745 9.96 -22.05 3.28
N ALA A 746 9.41 -22.71 4.30
CA ALA A 746 10.15 -23.70 5.07
C ALA A 746 10.56 -24.94 4.24
N PRO A 747 9.65 -25.59 3.48
CA PRO A 747 10.02 -26.65 2.54
C PRO A 747 11.06 -26.21 1.51
N LYS A 748 10.97 -24.99 0.97
CA LYS A 748 11.93 -24.44 -0.01
C LYS A 748 13.36 -24.38 0.58
N LEU A 749 13.52 -23.95 1.84
CA LEU A 749 14.82 -23.99 2.53
C LEU A 749 15.38 -25.41 2.69
N ILE A 750 14.52 -26.41 2.94
CA ILE A 750 14.96 -27.81 3.02
C ILE A 750 15.48 -28.28 1.65
N GLN A 751 14.78 -27.91 0.57
CA GLN A 751 15.20 -28.20 -0.81
C GLN A 751 16.60 -27.60 -1.07
N VAL A 752 16.80 -26.31 -0.77
CA VAL A 752 18.09 -25.61 -0.90
C VAL A 752 19.22 -26.37 -0.17
N VAL A 753 18.98 -26.84 1.06
CA VAL A 753 19.97 -27.62 1.82
C VAL A 753 20.30 -28.93 1.12
N PHE A 754 19.30 -29.69 0.67
CA PHE A 754 19.54 -30.98 0.00
C PHE A 754 20.22 -30.82 -1.36
N GLN A 755 19.85 -29.80 -2.13
CA GLN A 755 20.42 -29.57 -3.46
C GLN A 755 21.88 -29.09 -3.37
N ASN A 756 22.20 -28.21 -2.41
CA ASN A 756 23.56 -27.63 -2.28
C ASN A 756 24.51 -28.45 -1.40
N CYS A 757 24.03 -29.15 -0.36
CA CYS A 757 24.88 -29.84 0.62
C CYS A 757 25.04 -31.35 0.37
N ARG A 758 24.97 -31.81 -0.89
CA ARG A 758 24.91 -33.24 -1.23
C ARG A 758 26.05 -34.06 -0.60
N GLY A 759 25.68 -35.11 0.13
CA GLY A 759 26.59 -36.04 0.81
C GLY A 759 27.21 -35.53 2.13
N GLN A 760 26.83 -34.35 2.61
CA GLN A 760 27.43 -33.72 3.80
C GLN A 760 26.43 -33.51 4.97
N VAL A 761 25.13 -33.74 4.74
CA VAL A 761 24.04 -33.48 5.70
C VAL A 761 23.17 -34.72 5.98
N ASP A 762 23.72 -35.92 5.87
CA ASP A 762 23.00 -37.20 6.02
C ASP A 762 22.20 -37.32 7.33
N HIS A 763 22.71 -36.72 8.41
CA HIS A 763 22.10 -36.70 9.74
C HIS A 763 20.83 -35.85 9.82
N TRP A 764 20.61 -34.93 8.88
CA TRP A 764 19.42 -34.07 8.81
C TRP A 764 18.28 -34.64 7.96
N ILE A 765 18.53 -35.70 7.18
CA ILE A 765 17.50 -36.29 6.30
C ILE A 765 16.31 -36.81 7.10
N GLU A 766 16.56 -37.54 8.20
CA GLU A 766 15.47 -38.11 9.02
C GLU A 766 14.62 -37.03 9.71
N PRO A 767 15.21 -36.02 10.38
CA PRO A 767 14.46 -34.91 10.96
C PRO A 767 13.60 -34.16 9.95
N TYR A 768 14.16 -33.78 8.79
CA TYR A 768 13.42 -33.03 7.77
C TYR A 768 12.30 -33.86 7.14
N LEU A 769 12.57 -35.12 6.76
CA LEU A 769 11.51 -36.00 6.23
C LEU A 769 10.39 -36.22 7.25
N ARG A 770 10.72 -36.46 8.52
CA ARG A 770 9.71 -36.62 9.57
C ARG A 770 8.81 -35.39 9.68
N SER A 771 9.42 -34.20 9.77
CA SER A 771 8.68 -32.94 9.91
C SER A 771 7.78 -32.66 8.69
N SER A 772 8.32 -32.82 7.47
CA SER A 772 7.54 -32.64 6.23
C SER A 772 6.35 -33.60 6.14
N MET A 773 6.51 -34.86 6.56
CA MET A 773 5.41 -35.83 6.53
C MET A 773 4.34 -35.56 7.59
N GLU A 774 4.73 -35.05 8.76
CA GLU A 774 3.78 -34.64 9.80
C GLU A 774 2.93 -33.44 9.35
N ARG A 775 3.53 -32.46 8.64
CA ARG A 775 2.80 -31.32 8.07
C ARG A 775 1.95 -31.72 6.87
N LEU A 776 2.45 -32.58 5.97
CA LEU A 776 1.74 -33.03 4.77
C LEU A 776 0.38 -33.66 5.08
N ARG A 777 0.23 -34.31 6.24
CA ARG A 777 -1.03 -34.90 6.71
C ARG A 777 -2.07 -33.88 7.20
N ARG A 778 -1.65 -32.65 7.51
CA ARG A 778 -2.49 -31.59 8.07
C ARG A 778 -2.87 -30.54 7.03
N THR A 779 -1.97 -30.27 6.09
CA THR A 779 -2.15 -29.27 5.05
C THR A 779 -3.34 -29.59 4.15
N GLU A 780 -4.14 -28.56 3.87
CA GLU A 780 -5.26 -28.65 2.94
C GLU A 780 -4.87 -28.06 1.58
N LYS A 781 -4.01 -27.03 1.57
CA LYS A 781 -3.63 -26.28 0.36
C LYS A 781 -2.83 -27.13 -0.65
N PRO A 782 -3.21 -27.13 -1.95
CA PRO A 782 -2.50 -27.87 -3.00
C PRO A 782 -1.04 -27.47 -3.20
N HIS A 783 -0.71 -26.18 -3.07
CA HIS A 783 0.64 -25.67 -3.28
C HIS A 783 1.64 -26.21 -2.25
N LEU A 784 1.33 -26.06 -0.95
CA LEU A 784 2.17 -26.59 0.12
C LEU A 784 2.31 -28.12 0.06
N LYS A 785 1.29 -28.85 -0.41
CA LYS A 785 1.41 -30.30 -0.68
C LYS A 785 2.46 -30.62 -1.75
N CYS A 786 2.55 -29.82 -2.80
CA CYS A 786 3.58 -29.98 -3.84
C CYS A 786 4.97 -29.76 -3.24
N LEU A 787 5.17 -28.64 -2.54
CA LEU A 787 6.45 -28.29 -1.91
C LEU A 787 6.94 -29.35 -0.92
N LEU A 788 6.04 -29.89 -0.09
CA LEU A 788 6.36 -30.97 0.85
C LEU A 788 6.69 -32.29 0.17
N MET A 789 6.11 -32.54 -1.01
CA MET A 789 6.44 -33.70 -1.83
C MET A 789 7.77 -33.52 -2.57
N GLU A 790 8.10 -32.31 -2.99
CA GLU A 790 9.40 -31.96 -3.55
C GLU A 790 10.54 -32.18 -2.55
N VAL A 791 10.33 -31.89 -1.26
CA VAL A 791 11.30 -32.27 -0.21
C VAL A 791 11.58 -33.78 -0.19
N VAL A 792 10.57 -34.62 -0.45
CA VAL A 792 10.77 -36.07 -0.58
C VAL A 792 11.54 -36.41 -1.85
N ALA A 793 11.22 -35.76 -2.97
CA ALA A 793 11.93 -35.95 -4.23
C ALA A 793 13.41 -35.54 -4.13
N ASP A 794 13.71 -34.42 -3.49
CA ASP A 794 15.08 -33.96 -3.24
C ASP A 794 15.84 -34.86 -2.27
N ALA A 795 15.19 -35.36 -1.22
CA ALA A 795 15.82 -36.35 -0.33
C ALA A 795 16.19 -37.65 -1.08
N LEU A 796 15.33 -38.09 -2.00
CA LEU A 796 15.60 -39.24 -2.86
C LEU A 796 16.72 -38.95 -3.88
N TYR A 797 16.76 -37.75 -4.45
CA TYR A 797 17.83 -37.33 -5.33
C TYR A 797 19.17 -37.21 -4.60
N TYR A 798 19.16 -36.67 -3.38
CA TYR A 798 20.30 -36.57 -2.48
C TYR A 798 20.92 -37.95 -2.20
N ASN A 799 20.13 -38.88 -1.66
CA ASN A 799 20.53 -40.27 -1.40
C ASN A 799 19.30 -41.19 -1.31
N ALA A 800 18.92 -41.78 -2.45
CA ALA A 800 17.74 -42.64 -2.58
C ALA A 800 17.71 -43.81 -1.59
N SER A 801 18.86 -44.45 -1.34
CA SER A 801 18.92 -45.60 -0.43
C SER A 801 18.66 -45.21 1.02
N LEU A 802 19.24 -44.10 1.48
CA LEU A 802 19.09 -43.59 2.85
C LEU A 802 17.68 -43.04 3.06
N ALA A 803 17.19 -42.19 2.15
CA ALA A 803 15.87 -41.61 2.23
C ALA A 803 14.75 -42.68 2.21
N LEU A 804 14.85 -43.68 1.32
CA LEU A 804 13.86 -44.76 1.26
C LEU A 804 13.85 -45.60 2.55
N ASN A 805 15.02 -45.93 3.10
CA ASN A 805 15.12 -46.65 4.38
C ASN A 805 14.50 -45.85 5.53
N ILE A 806 14.70 -44.53 5.57
CA ILE A 806 14.07 -43.65 6.57
C ILE A 806 12.55 -43.65 6.41
N LEU A 807 12.03 -43.48 5.19
CA LEU A 807 10.58 -43.51 4.94
C LEU A 807 9.93 -44.86 5.33
N GLN A 808 10.66 -45.96 5.16
CA GLN A 808 10.25 -47.29 5.61
C GLN A 808 10.26 -47.40 7.14
N GLN A 809 11.30 -46.90 7.81
CA GLN A 809 11.38 -46.88 9.29
C GLN A 809 10.28 -46.03 9.93
N LEU A 810 9.91 -44.92 9.28
CA LEU A 810 8.80 -44.07 9.69
C LEU A 810 7.41 -44.67 9.41
N ASN A 811 7.35 -45.80 8.68
CA ASN A 811 6.11 -46.45 8.21
C ASN A 811 5.22 -45.55 7.34
N VAL A 812 5.82 -44.63 6.57
CA VAL A 812 5.10 -43.68 5.70
C VAL A 812 5.31 -43.91 4.21
N ALA A 813 6.30 -44.73 3.82
CA ALA A 813 6.66 -44.93 2.41
C ALA A 813 5.47 -45.23 1.49
N THR A 814 4.61 -46.20 1.84
CA THR A 814 3.45 -46.58 1.01
C THR A 814 2.41 -45.45 0.90
N GLU A 815 2.18 -44.70 1.97
CA GLU A 815 1.25 -43.57 2.00
C GLU A 815 1.73 -42.45 1.07
N VAL A 816 3.01 -42.07 1.22
CA VAL A 816 3.64 -40.97 0.48
C VAL A 816 3.70 -41.27 -1.01
N PHE A 817 4.15 -42.45 -1.42
CA PHE A 817 4.20 -42.81 -2.84
C PHE A 817 2.79 -42.88 -3.46
N ASN A 818 1.80 -43.42 -2.75
CA ASN A 818 0.43 -43.44 -3.27
C ASN A 818 -0.13 -42.04 -3.45
N LEU A 819 0.09 -41.14 -2.49
CA LEU A 819 -0.31 -39.75 -2.58
C LEU A 819 0.42 -39.04 -3.74
N TRP A 820 1.73 -39.22 -3.85
CA TRP A 820 2.54 -38.62 -4.91
C TRP A 820 2.06 -39.04 -6.30
N PHE A 821 1.85 -40.34 -6.52
CA PHE A 821 1.34 -40.84 -7.80
C PHE A 821 -0.09 -40.35 -8.08
N GLN A 822 -0.93 -40.20 -7.05
CA GLN A 822 -2.25 -39.60 -7.21
C GLN A 822 -2.15 -38.13 -7.64
N MET A 823 -1.28 -37.34 -7.01
CA MET A 823 -1.05 -35.95 -7.36
C MET A 823 -0.54 -35.78 -8.80
N LEU A 824 0.41 -36.64 -9.23
CA LEU A 824 0.95 -36.64 -10.59
C LEU A 824 -0.11 -36.95 -11.67
N GLN A 825 -1.16 -37.70 -11.33
CA GLN A 825 -2.22 -38.11 -12.26
C GLN A 825 -3.42 -37.15 -12.29
N GLN A 826 -3.59 -36.29 -11.29
CA GLN A 826 -4.72 -35.37 -11.21
C GLN A 826 -4.63 -34.26 -12.27
N LYS A 827 -5.72 -34.07 -13.04
CA LYS A 827 -5.87 -33.04 -14.06
C LYS A 827 -7.13 -32.20 -13.79
N LYS A 828 -7.06 -30.88 -14.01
CA LYS A 828 -8.22 -29.97 -13.98
C LYS A 828 -9.13 -30.24 -15.21
N ARG A 829 -10.33 -29.64 -15.23
CA ARG A 829 -11.33 -29.81 -16.32
C ARG A 829 -10.82 -29.42 -17.71
N GLY A 830 -9.77 -28.57 -17.78
CA GLY A 830 -9.10 -28.16 -19.03
C GLY A 830 -7.93 -29.06 -19.48
N GLY A 831 -7.69 -30.20 -18.83
CA GLY A 831 -6.59 -31.12 -19.21
C GLY A 831 -5.21 -30.76 -18.63
N VAL A 832 -5.06 -29.55 -18.09
CA VAL A 832 -3.87 -29.08 -17.36
C VAL A 832 -3.70 -29.84 -16.03
N ARG A 833 -2.46 -30.13 -15.62
CA ARG A 833 -2.16 -30.81 -14.35
C ARG A 833 -2.60 -29.97 -13.16
N ALA A 834 -3.16 -30.63 -12.14
CA ALA A 834 -3.61 -29.95 -10.93
C ALA A 834 -2.46 -29.64 -9.95
N HIS A 835 -1.37 -30.40 -10.03
CA HIS A 835 -0.19 -30.32 -9.16
C HIS A 835 1.10 -30.28 -10.00
N PHE A 836 2.19 -29.77 -9.42
CA PHE A 836 3.51 -29.60 -10.07
C PHE A 836 3.37 -28.87 -11.41
N LYS A 837 2.90 -27.63 -11.35
CA LYS A 837 2.61 -26.81 -12.53
C LYS A 837 3.91 -26.24 -13.13
N ARG A 838 4.86 -25.81 -12.28
CA ARG A 838 6.09 -25.14 -12.69
C ARG A 838 7.06 -26.12 -13.36
N GLU A 839 7.94 -25.59 -14.21
CA GLU A 839 9.00 -26.38 -14.84
C GLU A 839 9.89 -27.04 -13.78
N HIS A 840 10.33 -26.24 -12.80
CA HIS A 840 11.21 -26.66 -11.71
C HIS A 840 10.62 -27.83 -10.89
N ASP A 841 9.34 -27.73 -10.47
CA ASP A 841 8.64 -28.77 -9.71
C ASP A 841 8.69 -30.15 -10.42
N LYS A 842 8.47 -30.14 -11.74
CA LYS A 842 8.49 -31.35 -12.57
C LYS A 842 9.90 -31.90 -12.68
N LYS A 843 10.91 -31.04 -12.81
CA LYS A 843 12.32 -31.40 -12.85
C LYS A 843 12.77 -32.08 -11.55
N VAL A 844 12.48 -31.48 -10.40
CA VAL A 844 12.75 -32.04 -9.07
C VAL A 844 12.12 -33.44 -8.92
N CYS A 845 10.84 -33.56 -9.27
CA CYS A 845 10.14 -34.84 -9.22
C CYS A 845 10.74 -35.90 -10.18
N CYS A 846 11.15 -35.51 -11.40
CA CYS A 846 11.82 -36.39 -12.35
C CYS A 846 13.14 -36.94 -11.77
N LEU A 847 13.98 -36.07 -11.21
CA LEU A 847 15.26 -36.44 -10.63
C LEU A 847 15.10 -37.37 -9.41
N GLY A 848 14.16 -37.06 -8.52
CA GLY A 848 13.82 -37.88 -7.35
C GLY A 848 13.33 -39.29 -7.73
N LEU A 849 12.36 -39.41 -8.64
CA LEU A 849 11.84 -40.70 -9.09
C LEU A 849 12.88 -41.52 -9.86
N THR A 850 13.67 -40.85 -10.71
CA THR A 850 14.75 -41.52 -11.46
C THR A 850 15.78 -42.14 -10.53
N SER A 851 16.10 -41.48 -9.42
CA SER A 851 17.08 -41.94 -8.42
C SER A 851 16.67 -43.23 -7.70
N LEU A 852 15.40 -43.63 -7.76
CA LEU A 852 14.89 -44.90 -7.21
C LEU A 852 15.15 -46.11 -8.12
N LEU A 853 15.26 -45.90 -9.43
CA LEU A 853 15.37 -46.97 -10.43
C LEU A 853 16.58 -47.91 -10.25
N PRO A 854 17.78 -47.45 -9.84
CA PRO A 854 18.94 -48.33 -9.67
C PRO A 854 18.95 -49.08 -8.32
N LEU A 855 17.99 -48.83 -7.41
CA LEU A 855 17.96 -49.47 -6.09
C LEU A 855 17.69 -50.99 -6.20
N PRO A 856 18.34 -51.84 -5.39
CA PRO A 856 18.21 -53.30 -5.46
C PRO A 856 16.78 -53.80 -5.15
N ALA A 857 16.47 -55.03 -5.58
CA ALA A 857 15.14 -55.64 -5.43
C ALA A 857 14.68 -55.75 -3.96
N ASP A 858 15.63 -55.85 -3.02
CA ASP A 858 15.36 -55.89 -1.58
C ASP A 858 14.77 -54.58 -1.04
N GLN A 859 15.10 -53.45 -1.69
CA GLN A 859 14.65 -52.12 -1.30
C GLN A 859 13.45 -51.64 -2.12
N LEU A 860 13.39 -51.99 -3.42
CA LEU A 860 12.31 -51.59 -4.32
C LEU A 860 11.72 -52.82 -5.05
N PRO A 861 10.55 -53.33 -4.61
CA PRO A 861 9.87 -54.46 -5.24
C PRO A 861 9.54 -54.22 -6.72
N GLY A 862 9.44 -55.29 -7.51
CA GLY A 862 9.20 -55.22 -8.96
C GLY A 862 7.94 -54.44 -9.36
N GLU A 863 6.83 -54.60 -8.63
CA GLU A 863 5.58 -53.87 -8.89
C GLU A 863 5.72 -52.36 -8.64
N ALA A 864 6.49 -51.97 -7.61
CA ALA A 864 6.77 -50.57 -7.32
C ALA A 864 7.72 -49.96 -8.35
N LEU A 865 8.72 -50.72 -8.80
CA LEU A 865 9.64 -50.29 -9.86
C LEU A 865 8.90 -50.00 -11.17
N GLU A 866 7.94 -50.85 -11.56
CA GLU A 866 7.14 -50.61 -12.76
C GLU A 866 6.32 -49.32 -12.66
N ARG A 867 5.69 -49.09 -11.51
CA ARG A 867 4.89 -47.88 -11.28
C ARG A 867 5.76 -46.61 -11.30
N VAL A 868 6.90 -46.62 -10.62
CA VAL A 868 7.88 -45.52 -10.63
C VAL A 868 8.31 -45.23 -12.07
N PHE A 869 8.72 -46.27 -12.81
CA PHE A 869 9.21 -46.13 -14.18
C PHE A 869 8.16 -45.50 -15.12
N LYS A 870 6.89 -45.95 -15.05
CA LYS A 870 5.80 -45.36 -15.85
C LYS A 870 5.56 -43.88 -15.51
N SER A 871 5.46 -43.58 -14.21
CA SER A 871 5.24 -42.20 -13.75
C SER A 871 6.40 -41.25 -14.10
N THR A 872 7.65 -41.73 -14.06
CA THR A 872 8.82 -40.95 -14.49
C THR A 872 8.74 -40.61 -15.99
N LEU A 873 8.35 -41.58 -16.84
CA LEU A 873 8.20 -41.33 -18.28
C LEU A 873 7.10 -40.30 -18.59
N ASP A 874 5.93 -40.44 -17.96
CA ASP A 874 4.82 -39.50 -18.13
C ASP A 874 5.19 -38.07 -17.69
N LEU A 875 6.00 -37.95 -16.63
CA LEU A 875 6.49 -36.67 -16.14
C LEU A 875 7.56 -36.06 -17.06
N LEU A 876 8.50 -36.86 -17.55
CA LEU A 876 9.53 -36.40 -18.51
C LEU A 876 8.91 -35.87 -19.80
N ILE A 877 7.83 -36.48 -20.30
CA ILE A 877 7.14 -35.98 -21.49
C ILE A 877 6.41 -34.68 -21.18
N ALA A 878 5.69 -34.60 -20.07
CA ALA A 878 5.03 -33.36 -19.67
C ALA A 878 6.00 -32.21 -19.37
N TYR A 879 7.23 -32.53 -18.97
CA TYR A 879 8.33 -31.57 -18.86
C TYR A 879 8.81 -31.14 -20.25
N LYS A 880 9.04 -32.10 -21.16
CA LYS A 880 9.42 -31.82 -22.56
C LYS A 880 8.42 -30.89 -23.27
N ASP A 881 7.13 -31.22 -23.14
CA ASP A 881 6.07 -30.47 -23.82
C ASP A 881 6.00 -29.02 -23.29
N GLN A 882 6.19 -28.82 -21.97
CA GLN A 882 6.21 -27.49 -21.37
C GLN A 882 7.44 -26.68 -21.81
N VAL A 883 8.64 -27.25 -21.81
CA VAL A 883 9.86 -26.56 -22.26
C VAL A 883 9.73 -26.17 -23.75
N ALA A 884 9.07 -26.99 -24.55
CA ALA A 884 8.83 -26.70 -25.96
C ALA A 884 7.69 -25.69 -26.22
N GLU A 885 6.78 -25.49 -25.27
CA GLU A 885 5.78 -24.41 -25.30
C GLU A 885 6.44 -23.09 -24.87
N ALA A 886 7.17 -23.08 -23.76
CA ALA A 886 7.90 -21.90 -23.29
C ALA A 886 8.91 -21.36 -24.32
N ALA A 887 9.67 -22.24 -24.98
CA ALA A 887 10.61 -21.83 -26.02
C ALA A 887 9.93 -21.21 -27.27
N LYS A 888 8.66 -21.55 -27.55
CA LYS A 888 7.92 -20.92 -28.64
C LYS A 888 7.35 -19.58 -28.24
N GLU A 889 6.91 -19.46 -26.99
CA GLU A 889 6.47 -18.18 -26.42
C GLU A 889 7.65 -17.20 -26.37
N GLU A 890 8.85 -17.64 -25.96
CA GLU A 890 10.07 -16.83 -26.04
C GLU A 890 10.44 -16.46 -27.48
N GLU A 891 10.33 -17.38 -28.46
CA GLU A 891 10.57 -17.07 -29.88
C GLU A 891 9.52 -16.08 -30.46
N GLU A 892 8.26 -16.16 -30.01
CA GLU A 892 7.18 -15.24 -30.42
C GLU A 892 7.35 -13.85 -29.77
N GLU A 893 7.80 -13.78 -28.51
CA GLU A 893 8.11 -12.52 -27.81
C GLU A 893 9.37 -11.84 -28.39
N GLU A 894 10.42 -12.60 -28.74
CA GLU A 894 11.61 -12.07 -29.43
C GLU A 894 11.29 -11.56 -30.85
N GLU A 895 10.31 -12.14 -31.54
CA GLU A 895 9.83 -11.65 -32.85
C GLU A 895 8.95 -10.37 -32.72
N GLU A 896 8.30 -10.13 -31.58
CA GLU A 896 7.53 -8.91 -31.31
C GLU A 896 8.40 -7.73 -30.84
N ASP A 897 9.48 -7.98 -30.10
CA ASP A 897 10.38 -6.93 -29.58
C ASP A 897 11.26 -6.25 -30.67
N ASP A 898 11.45 -6.88 -31.83
CA ASP A 898 12.21 -6.32 -32.96
C ASP A 898 11.37 -5.39 -33.87
N ASP A 899 10.03 -5.31 -33.70
CA ASP A 899 9.14 -4.42 -34.49
C ASP A 899 8.38 -3.36 -33.67
N ASP A 900 8.79 -3.04 -32.43
CA ASP A 900 8.09 -2.02 -31.63
C ASP A 900 8.79 -0.65 -31.55
N GLY A 901 8.97 -0.08 -32.73
CA GLY A 901 9.12 1.36 -32.92
C GLY A 901 7.76 2.08 -32.93
N MET A 902 7.28 2.51 -31.76
CA MET A 902 6.24 3.55 -31.53
C MET A 902 4.74 3.22 -31.75
N GLY A 903 4.09 2.60 -30.74
CA GLY A 903 2.77 2.92 -30.12
C GLY A 903 1.47 2.72 -30.93
N PRO A 904 0.24 3.00 -30.41
CA PRO A 904 -0.24 3.29 -29.04
C PRO A 904 -1.37 2.35 -28.54
N LEU A 905 -1.66 2.42 -27.23
CA LEU A 905 -2.91 2.01 -26.55
C LEU A 905 -4.20 2.02 -27.42
N GLN A 906 -4.82 0.85 -27.69
CA GLN A 906 -6.21 0.44 -27.31
C GLN A 906 -6.94 -0.53 -28.26
N THR A 907 -7.68 -1.46 -27.62
CA THR A 907 -9.00 -2.08 -27.95
C THR A 907 -9.11 -3.27 -28.92
N ASP A 908 -9.76 -4.32 -28.40
CA ASP A 908 -10.30 -5.52 -29.07
C ASP A 908 -11.16 -5.21 -30.31
N ASP A 909 -10.99 -6.01 -31.39
CA ASP A 909 -12.06 -6.61 -32.23
C ASP A 909 -11.45 -7.40 -33.43
N ASP A 910 -11.73 -8.72 -33.45
CA ASP A 910 -11.95 -9.68 -34.56
C ASP A 910 -11.21 -9.67 -35.94
N ASP A 911 -10.74 -10.87 -36.30
CA ASP A 911 -10.74 -11.60 -37.60
C ASP A 911 -9.67 -11.38 -38.72
N ASP A 912 -8.99 -12.51 -39.01
CA ASP A 912 -8.47 -13.08 -40.28
C ASP A 912 -7.56 -12.28 -41.26
N SER A 913 -6.34 -12.83 -41.51
CA SER A 913 -5.80 -13.22 -42.85
C SER A 913 -4.33 -12.82 -43.17
N ASP A 914 -3.47 -13.85 -43.25
CA ASP A 914 -2.33 -14.10 -44.17
C ASP A 914 -1.13 -13.11 -44.34
N LYS A 915 0.05 -13.59 -43.90
CA LYS A 915 1.37 -13.76 -44.60
C LYS A 915 2.00 -12.63 -45.43
N ASP A 916 3.30 -12.34 -45.20
CA ASP A 916 4.47 -12.84 -45.98
C ASP A 916 5.77 -11.98 -45.79
N MET A 917 6.78 -12.55 -45.11
CA MET A 917 8.25 -12.55 -45.39
C MET A 917 9.12 -11.26 -45.39
N GLY A 918 10.25 -11.31 -44.66
CA GLY A 918 11.51 -10.70 -45.14
C GLY A 918 12.62 -10.35 -44.12
N VAL A 919 13.38 -11.38 -43.69
CA VAL A 919 14.67 -11.39 -42.96
C VAL A 919 15.71 -10.34 -43.41
N ASP A 920 16.47 -9.73 -42.48
CA ASP A 920 17.94 -9.67 -42.55
C ASP A 920 18.61 -9.24 -41.22
N ALA A 921 19.65 -9.99 -40.86
CA ALA A 921 20.35 -10.09 -39.59
C ALA A 921 21.28 -8.92 -39.20
N GLU A 922 21.47 -8.71 -37.89
CA GLU A 922 22.76 -8.31 -37.29
C GLU A 922 22.82 -8.63 -35.77
N ASN A 923 23.04 -9.91 -35.41
CA ASN A 923 23.38 -10.32 -34.03
C ASN A 923 24.80 -9.89 -33.66
N GLY A 924 24.95 -9.36 -32.45
CA GLY A 924 26.26 -9.13 -31.86
C GLY A 924 26.31 -8.57 -30.45
N ASP A 925 25.34 -8.85 -29.55
CA ASP A 925 25.51 -8.60 -28.09
C ASP A 925 24.47 -9.31 -27.16
N GLU A 926 23.73 -10.32 -27.63
CA GLU A 926 22.59 -10.93 -26.90
C GLU A 926 22.98 -11.77 -25.67
N ALA A 927 24.16 -12.40 -25.65
CA ALA A 927 24.49 -13.38 -24.61
C ALA A 927 24.78 -12.78 -23.22
N ASP A 928 25.28 -11.53 -23.17
CA ASP A 928 25.46 -10.80 -21.90
C ASP A 928 24.17 -10.06 -21.50
N SER A 929 23.34 -9.64 -22.48
CA SER A 929 22.00 -9.05 -22.26
C SER A 929 21.01 -10.02 -21.61
N LEU A 930 20.89 -11.26 -22.10
CA LEU A 930 20.00 -12.29 -21.55
C LEU A 930 20.34 -12.68 -20.10
N LYS A 931 21.63 -12.65 -19.74
CA LYS A 931 22.06 -12.84 -18.34
C LYS A 931 21.70 -11.65 -17.47
N LEU A 932 21.85 -10.42 -17.98
CA LEU A 932 21.49 -9.19 -17.29
C LEU A 932 19.97 -9.04 -17.16
N GLN A 933 19.18 -9.42 -18.16
CA GLN A 933 17.71 -9.48 -18.12
C GLN A 933 17.22 -10.54 -17.14
N LYS A 934 17.83 -11.73 -17.08
CA LYS A 934 17.50 -12.74 -16.05
C LYS A 934 17.90 -12.30 -14.64
N LEU A 935 18.97 -11.50 -14.51
CA LEU A 935 19.37 -10.88 -13.24
C LEU A 935 18.43 -9.73 -12.84
N ALA A 936 17.93 -8.94 -13.80
CA ALA A 936 16.96 -7.86 -13.59
C ALA A 936 15.54 -8.39 -13.32
N ALA A 937 15.13 -9.50 -13.95
CA ALA A 937 13.88 -10.19 -13.65
C ALA A 937 13.90 -10.78 -12.22
N ARG A 938 15.06 -11.31 -11.78
CA ARG A 938 15.28 -11.72 -10.37
C ARG A 938 15.34 -10.54 -9.40
N ALA A 939 15.76 -9.36 -9.86
CA ALA A 939 15.72 -8.15 -9.05
C ALA A 939 14.28 -7.61 -8.90
N LYS A 940 13.44 -7.71 -9.94
CA LYS A 940 12.00 -7.41 -9.88
C LYS A 940 11.22 -8.35 -8.96
N ALA A 941 11.70 -9.57 -8.75
CA ALA A 941 11.10 -10.55 -7.83
C ALA A 941 11.27 -10.20 -6.33
N PHE A 942 11.96 -9.10 -5.98
CA PHE A 942 12.05 -8.59 -4.61
C PHE A 942 10.92 -7.64 -4.22
N HIS A 943 10.11 -7.16 -5.17
CA HIS A 943 8.92 -6.35 -4.90
C HIS A 943 7.67 -7.23 -4.98
N PRO A 944 6.96 -7.51 -3.89
CA PRO A 944 5.61 -8.04 -4.01
C PRO A 944 4.76 -6.97 -4.69
N ALA A 945 4.22 -7.26 -5.86
CA ALA A 945 3.19 -6.43 -6.43
C ALA A 945 2.03 -6.38 -5.43
N GLU A 946 1.66 -5.17 -4.99
CA GLU A 946 0.43 -4.93 -4.21
C GLU A 946 -0.78 -5.48 -5.00
N SER A 947 -1.14 -6.73 -4.73
CA SER A 947 -2.31 -7.40 -5.31
C SER A 947 -3.48 -7.26 -4.33
N ASP A 948 -4.08 -6.08 -4.40
CA ASP A 948 -5.36 -5.77 -3.75
C ASP A 948 -6.53 -6.35 -4.61
N ASP A 949 -6.49 -7.67 -4.86
CA ASP A 949 -7.57 -8.44 -5.49
C ASP A 949 -7.71 -9.82 -4.80
N GLU A 950 -8.34 -9.82 -3.63
CA GLU A 950 -8.96 -11.03 -3.04
C GLU A 950 -10.10 -11.50 -3.97
N ASP A 951 -9.81 -12.39 -4.95
CA ASP A 951 -10.72 -13.45 -5.46
C ASP A 951 -10.26 -14.08 -6.80
N SER A 952 -8.96 -14.35 -7.00
CA SER A 952 -8.49 -15.22 -8.10
C SER A 952 -7.39 -16.19 -7.65
N ASP A 953 -7.81 -17.39 -7.23
CA ASP A 953 -6.96 -18.56 -6.89
C ASP A 953 -6.06 -19.08 -8.04
N ASP A 954 -5.95 -18.38 -9.18
CA ASP A 954 -5.26 -18.86 -10.39
C ASP A 954 -4.02 -18.05 -10.84
N ASP A 955 -3.62 -16.97 -10.15
CA ASP A 955 -2.37 -16.21 -10.46
C ASP A 955 -1.16 -16.66 -9.62
N PHE A 956 -0.71 -17.90 -9.83
CA PHE A 956 0.59 -18.36 -9.30
C PHE A 956 1.60 -18.56 -10.44
N SER A 957 1.95 -17.47 -11.13
CA SER A 957 3.09 -17.37 -12.03
C SER A 957 4.07 -16.30 -11.54
N GLU A 958 4.67 -16.53 -10.38
CA GLU A 958 5.92 -15.87 -10.03
C GLU A 958 7.00 -16.97 -9.95
N ASP A 959 7.76 -17.06 -11.05
CA ASP A 959 8.97 -17.86 -11.14
C ASP A 959 10.06 -17.22 -10.26
N GLU A 960 9.98 -17.51 -8.96
CA GLU A 960 11.13 -17.42 -8.05
C GLU A 960 12.19 -18.45 -8.50
N GLU A 961 12.93 -18.16 -9.56
CA GLU A 961 14.04 -19.00 -10.01
C GLU A 961 15.22 -18.89 -9.03
N MET A 962 15.20 -19.66 -7.94
CA MET A 962 16.37 -19.91 -7.11
C MET A 962 17.38 -20.75 -7.91
N GLN A 963 18.59 -20.23 -8.13
CA GLN A 963 19.62 -20.95 -8.87
C GLN A 963 20.15 -22.13 -8.04
N SER A 964 19.88 -23.34 -8.51
CA SER A 964 20.20 -24.57 -7.81
C SER A 964 21.20 -25.43 -8.59
N PRO A 965 22.00 -26.26 -7.91
CA PRO A 965 22.88 -27.23 -8.59
C PRO A 965 22.13 -28.26 -9.46
N ILE A 966 20.82 -28.41 -9.28
CA ILE A 966 20.00 -29.29 -10.10
C ILE A 966 19.66 -28.64 -11.45
N ASP A 967 19.79 -27.32 -11.60
CA ASP A 967 19.50 -26.62 -12.85
C ASP A 967 20.45 -27.06 -13.98
N ASP A 968 21.71 -27.31 -13.66
CA ASP A 968 22.74 -27.83 -14.58
C ASP A 968 22.51 -29.30 -15.00
N ILE A 969 21.52 -29.98 -14.42
CA ILE A 969 21.29 -31.42 -14.63
C ILE A 969 20.11 -31.61 -15.56
N ASP A 970 20.38 -32.15 -16.74
CA ASP A 970 19.34 -32.52 -17.70
C ASP A 970 18.60 -33.80 -17.24
N PRO A 971 17.27 -33.73 -17.02
CA PRO A 971 16.51 -34.87 -16.51
C PRO A 971 16.45 -36.07 -17.47
N PHE A 972 16.49 -35.84 -18.78
CA PHE A 972 16.43 -36.90 -19.79
C PHE A 972 17.76 -37.66 -19.86
N VAL A 973 18.87 -36.92 -19.85
CA VAL A 973 20.22 -37.50 -19.80
C VAL A 973 20.41 -38.32 -18.53
N PHE A 974 20.00 -37.76 -17.38
CA PHE A 974 20.07 -38.43 -16.09
C PHE A 974 19.24 -39.72 -16.05
N PHE A 975 18.02 -39.70 -16.62
CA PHE A 975 17.18 -40.89 -16.73
C PHE A 975 17.83 -41.99 -17.57
N VAL A 976 18.33 -41.67 -18.75
CA VAL A 976 18.96 -42.67 -19.64
C VAL A 976 20.22 -43.26 -19.03
N ASP A 977 21.07 -42.45 -18.37
CA ASP A 977 22.25 -42.96 -17.69
C ASP A 977 21.90 -43.88 -16.52
N THR A 978 20.87 -43.54 -15.76
CA THR A 978 20.39 -44.36 -14.65
C THR A 978 19.84 -45.70 -15.14
N ILE A 979 19.14 -45.72 -16.27
CA ILE A 979 18.67 -46.97 -16.89
C ILE A 979 19.81 -47.82 -17.44
N LYS A 980 20.83 -47.20 -18.07
CA LYS A 980 22.04 -47.92 -18.49
C LYS A 980 22.77 -48.53 -17.30
N ALA A 981 22.83 -47.81 -16.18
CA ALA A 981 23.39 -48.32 -14.92
C ALA A 981 22.59 -49.51 -14.40
N LEU A 982 21.25 -49.44 -14.39
CA LEU A 982 20.37 -50.54 -14.00
C LEU A 982 20.55 -51.76 -14.92
N GLN A 983 20.64 -51.56 -16.23
CA GLN A 983 20.87 -52.62 -17.21
C GLN A 983 22.23 -53.31 -16.98
N ALA A 984 23.26 -52.56 -16.59
CA ALA A 984 24.58 -53.10 -16.28
C ALA A 984 24.63 -53.83 -14.93
N SER A 985 23.92 -53.32 -13.91
CA SER A 985 23.93 -53.89 -12.56
C SER A 985 23.01 -55.11 -12.40
N ASP A 986 21.82 -55.08 -13.02
CA ASP A 986 20.80 -56.13 -12.92
C ASP A 986 20.05 -56.33 -14.25
N PRO A 987 20.66 -57.06 -15.21
CA PRO A 987 20.09 -57.26 -16.54
C PRO A 987 18.74 -58.00 -16.53
N LEU A 988 18.54 -58.90 -15.56
CA LEU A 988 17.35 -59.75 -15.49
C LEU A 988 16.13 -58.94 -15.02
N ARG A 989 16.35 -57.99 -14.10
CA ARG A 989 15.31 -57.07 -13.65
C ARG A 989 14.94 -56.04 -14.71
N PHE A 990 15.92 -55.55 -15.48
CA PHE A 990 15.65 -54.69 -16.63
C PHE A 990 14.84 -55.40 -17.72
N GLN A 991 15.15 -56.67 -18.02
CA GLN A 991 14.37 -57.48 -18.96
C GLN A 991 12.92 -57.68 -18.49
N ASN A 992 12.71 -57.98 -17.21
CA ASN A 992 11.36 -58.13 -16.64
C ASN A 992 10.56 -56.83 -16.74
N LEU A 993 11.16 -55.68 -16.39
CA LEU A 993 10.53 -54.36 -16.53
C LEU A 993 10.14 -54.07 -17.98
N THR A 994 11.02 -54.36 -18.93
CA THR A 994 10.76 -54.14 -20.37
C THR A 994 9.61 -55.02 -20.87
N HIS A 995 9.50 -56.25 -20.36
CA HIS A 995 8.44 -57.20 -20.74
C HIS A 995 7.07 -56.89 -20.12
N THR A 996 7.00 -56.25 -18.95
CA THR A 996 5.72 -55.91 -18.29
C THR A 996 5.14 -54.57 -18.73
N LEU A 997 5.95 -53.71 -19.36
CA LEU A 997 5.49 -52.43 -19.91
C LEU A 997 4.52 -52.63 -21.09
N ASP A 998 3.49 -51.80 -21.15
CA ASP A 998 2.57 -51.77 -22.29
C ASP A 998 3.19 -51.08 -23.51
N LEU A 999 2.54 -51.23 -24.67
CA LEU A 999 3.03 -50.67 -25.94
C LEU A 999 3.14 -49.13 -25.91
N HIS A 1000 2.33 -48.46 -25.09
CA HIS A 1000 2.37 -47.01 -24.94
C HIS A 1000 3.65 -46.57 -24.24
N HIS A 1001 3.92 -47.08 -23.04
CA HIS A 1001 5.11 -46.72 -22.26
C HIS A 1001 6.41 -47.22 -22.91
N GLN A 1002 6.37 -48.31 -23.70
CA GLN A 1002 7.51 -48.71 -24.53
C GLN A 1002 7.84 -47.67 -25.62
N ALA A 1003 6.81 -47.09 -26.26
CA ALA A 1003 7.00 -46.01 -27.23
C ALA A 1003 7.53 -44.74 -26.56
N LEU A 1004 6.99 -44.39 -25.38
CA LEU A 1004 7.46 -43.26 -24.57
C LEU A 1004 8.93 -43.41 -24.16
N ALA A 1005 9.34 -44.59 -23.67
CA ALA A 1005 10.72 -44.87 -23.31
C ALA A 1005 11.69 -44.71 -24.49
N ASN A 1006 11.30 -45.17 -25.68
CA ASN A 1006 12.10 -44.99 -26.89
C ASN A 1006 12.18 -43.51 -27.31
N GLY A 1007 11.08 -42.76 -27.21
CA GLY A 1007 11.04 -41.33 -27.52
C GLY A 1007 11.91 -40.49 -26.57
N VAL A 1008 11.85 -40.78 -25.26
CA VAL A 1008 12.70 -40.17 -24.23
C VAL A 1008 14.18 -40.49 -24.49
N ALA A 1009 14.52 -41.73 -24.82
CA ALA A 1009 15.89 -42.12 -25.11
C ALA A 1009 16.47 -41.41 -26.35
N GLN A 1010 15.66 -41.22 -27.39
CA GLN A 1010 16.07 -40.46 -28.58
C GLN A 1010 16.27 -38.98 -28.24
N HIS A 1011 15.35 -38.38 -27.49
CA HIS A 1011 15.46 -36.97 -27.09
C HIS A 1011 16.67 -36.70 -26.19
N ALA A 1012 16.97 -37.62 -25.25
CA ALA A 1012 18.16 -37.53 -24.42
C ALA A 1012 19.47 -37.51 -25.21
N GLU A 1013 19.55 -38.25 -26.32
CA GLU A 1013 20.73 -38.24 -27.20
C GLU A 1013 20.89 -36.90 -27.93
N VAL A 1014 19.78 -36.29 -28.34
CA VAL A 1014 19.78 -34.93 -28.92
C VAL A 1014 20.27 -33.91 -27.89
N ARG A 1015 19.71 -33.93 -26.67
CA ARG A 1015 20.14 -33.06 -25.56
C ARG A 1015 21.62 -33.22 -25.20
N ARG A 1016 22.17 -34.45 -25.25
CA ARG A 1016 23.62 -34.66 -25.05
C ARG A 1016 24.47 -33.87 -26.03
N VAL A 1017 24.10 -33.90 -27.31
CA VAL A 1017 24.83 -33.19 -28.36
C VAL A 1017 24.71 -31.68 -28.18
N GLU A 1018 23.55 -31.17 -27.78
CA GLU A 1018 23.32 -29.75 -27.46
C GLU A 1018 24.19 -29.29 -26.26
N ILE A 1019 24.16 -30.04 -25.16
CA ILE A 1019 24.96 -29.73 -23.96
C ILE A 1019 26.47 -29.73 -24.27
N GLU A 1020 26.95 -30.64 -25.13
CA GLU A 1020 28.36 -30.64 -25.56
C GLU A 1020 28.71 -29.41 -26.40
N LYS A 1021 27.80 -28.95 -27.26
CA LYS A 1021 27.97 -27.71 -28.03
C LYS A 1021 27.98 -26.47 -27.13
N GLU A 1022 27.04 -26.38 -26.18
CA GLU A 1022 26.97 -25.29 -25.20
C GLU A 1022 28.25 -25.21 -24.34
N LYS A 1023 28.78 -26.36 -23.90
CA LYS A 1023 30.05 -26.41 -23.17
C LYS A 1023 31.22 -25.93 -24.01
N MET A 1024 31.28 -26.30 -25.28
CA MET A 1024 32.32 -25.85 -26.21
C MET A 1024 32.20 -24.34 -26.49
N ALA A 1025 30.99 -23.80 -26.61
CA ALA A 1025 30.73 -22.37 -26.75
C ALA A 1025 31.20 -21.59 -25.51
N LYS A 1026 30.78 -22.01 -24.30
CA LYS A 1026 31.20 -21.39 -23.02
C LYS A 1026 32.72 -21.42 -22.81
N ILE A 1027 33.40 -22.49 -23.22
CA ILE A 1027 34.88 -22.58 -23.15
C ILE A 1027 35.52 -21.60 -24.14
N THR A 1028 34.93 -21.42 -25.32
CA THR A 1028 35.44 -20.49 -26.34
C THR A 1028 35.23 -19.05 -25.90
N GLU A 1029 34.07 -18.70 -25.34
CA GLU A 1029 33.81 -17.38 -24.74
C GLU A 1029 34.70 -17.09 -23.54
N ALA A 1030 34.90 -18.06 -22.64
CA ALA A 1030 35.79 -17.88 -21.49
C ALA A 1030 37.25 -17.69 -21.92
N ALA A 1031 37.68 -18.33 -23.02
CA ALA A 1031 39.00 -18.14 -23.60
C ALA A 1031 39.16 -16.75 -24.26
N VAL A 1032 38.09 -16.18 -24.81
CA VAL A 1032 38.05 -14.82 -25.38
C VAL A 1032 37.98 -13.75 -24.29
N LYS A 1033 37.22 -13.96 -23.20
CA LYS A 1033 37.17 -13.04 -22.04
C LYS A 1033 38.45 -13.05 -21.21
N ALA A 1034 39.28 -14.10 -21.31
CA ALA A 1034 40.58 -14.21 -20.63
C ALA A 1034 41.78 -13.70 -21.46
N SER A 1035 41.57 -13.39 -22.74
CA SER A 1035 42.57 -12.78 -23.65
C SER A 1035 42.35 -11.29 -23.79
#